data_AF-A0AAP0M096-F1
#
_entry.id   AF-A0AAP0M096-F1
#
_cell.length_a   1.000
_cell.length_b   1.000
_cell.length_c   1.000
_cell.angle_alpha   90.00
_cell.angle_beta   90.00
_cell.angle_gamma   90.00
#
_symmetry.space_group_name_H-M   'P 1'
#
loop_
_entity.id
_entity.type
_entity.pdbx_description
1 polymer ?
#
loop_
_entity_poly.entity_id
_entity_poly.type
_entity_poly.pdbx_seq_one_letter_code
_entity_poly.pdbx_strand_id
1 'polypeptide(L)'
;MRYLLLVATAFTVLSLSPIQTSAHFFPNISSIPTWIPSNATASAWDAFQNFTGCHPGDKMDGLAKLKKYFHYFGYIPDLPSNFTDDFDDMLESAVKTYQKNFNLEPTGQLDSQTMQHIQRPRCGNPDIVNGTTTMNSGKPTSYNATSSTSGHLHSVGHYSFFPGMPRWPSNKRDLTYAFLPDNQLTDEVKNVFATAFDRWSEATSLTFTRTDFYTSADIRIGFFTGDHGDGEPFDGAMGTLAHAFSPPNGRFHLDGDENWVITSGTTTSISMSAIDLESVAVHEIGHLLGLGHSSVEDAIMYPSISSGSRKVELANDDIQGIQALYGNNPNFNGSSVPTDQQRDTSGAHGAYFLGSCLGLSFFVVAAVLGLSHHISLRRMGLLLPFPMPCRRNKEPKFQPSSNHLQSELSNASLSSQPSLPSVPSLAPSSSFRKQAPAASEHQCSATLKVKGNSSYIPSLAIAGKLLYGGSSNGEIRAWNRDPNNYVNITSTDVGDHANVVATGNGDAVKSLVVLGDKLFSAHQDHKIRVWKIDNNTSAYYSTSGKLKNKYYERIATLPTLNDRFTKCFLANNYVQVRRHKKCTWVHHVDTVSALALSSDGSLLYSTSWDRTFKIWRTSDFRCLESVKNAHDDAINAIVVSKSNDGFVYTGSADTKIKVWKKLRAALQVNKKHSLVQTLEKHKSAVNALTLSTDGTVLYSGACDRSILVWERDQGNYIVDADDDSGHMVLKGALRGHTKAILCLAVVSNLLFSGSADNTIRIWRRSSSVTDHQKGYSCLAVLEGHRRPVKCLTAVVDSDYSNRNSDHSSTSFLVYSGSLDCEIKIWQIRVPFL
;
A
#
# COMPACT_ATOMS: atom_id res chain seq x y z
N MET A 1 41.34 40.69 -75.32
CA MET A 1 40.16 41.03 -76.16
C MET A 1 39.02 40.08 -75.79
N ARG A 2 37.78 40.59 -75.71
CA ARG A 2 36.48 39.88 -75.91
C ARG A 2 36.18 38.69 -74.96
N TYR A 3 35.30 38.87 -73.97
CA TYR A 3 33.86 38.49 -73.97
C TYR A 3 33.63 36.97 -73.74
N LEU A 4 32.65 36.47 -72.98
CA LEU A 4 31.43 37.06 -72.38
C LEU A 4 31.07 36.37 -71.03
N LEU A 5 30.04 36.86 -70.33
CA LEU A 5 29.50 36.37 -69.04
C LEU A 5 29.15 34.86 -68.99
N LEU A 6 29.34 34.25 -67.80
CA LEU A 6 28.23 33.74 -66.97
C LEU A 6 28.70 33.36 -65.56
N VAL A 7 28.12 34.00 -64.53
CA VAL A 7 28.24 33.58 -63.12
C VAL A 7 27.04 32.68 -62.81
N ALA A 8 27.29 31.44 -62.44
CA ALA A 8 26.29 30.49 -61.99
C ALA A 8 26.57 30.05 -60.55
N THR A 9 26.13 30.85 -59.58
CA THR A 9 26.01 30.40 -58.19
C THR A 9 24.82 29.46 -58.08
N ALA A 10 25.08 28.15 -58.11
CA ALA A 10 24.07 27.14 -57.86
C ALA A 10 23.66 27.17 -56.38
N PHE A 11 22.55 27.85 -56.07
CA PHE A 11 21.80 27.58 -54.85
C PHE A 11 21.13 26.20 -55.00
N THR A 12 21.81 25.16 -54.51
CA THR A 12 21.13 23.91 -54.17
C THR A 12 20.22 24.17 -52.97
N VAL A 13 18.96 24.53 -53.27
CA VAL A 13 17.87 24.33 -52.30
C VAL A 13 17.73 22.82 -52.13
N LEU A 14 18.50 22.28 -51.19
CA LEU A 14 18.21 21.00 -50.57
C LEU A 14 16.85 21.17 -49.89
N SER A 15 15.80 20.68 -50.55
CA SER A 15 14.53 20.42 -49.89
C SER A 15 14.79 19.36 -48.83
N LEU A 16 15.05 19.84 -47.60
CA LEU A 16 15.12 19.01 -46.41
C LEU A 16 13.75 18.35 -46.24
N SER A 17 13.62 17.13 -46.75
CA SER A 17 12.59 16.19 -46.31
C SER A 17 12.74 16.06 -44.79
N PRO A 18 11.71 16.38 -43.99
CA PRO A 18 11.81 16.25 -42.54
C PRO A 18 12.12 14.80 -42.18
N ILE A 19 13.16 14.60 -41.37
CA ILE A 19 13.57 13.28 -40.92
C ILE A 19 12.52 12.80 -39.92
N GLN A 20 11.92 11.65 -40.20
CA GLN A 20 10.98 10.99 -39.31
C GLN A 20 11.70 10.59 -38.01
N THR A 21 11.40 11.28 -36.91
CA THR A 21 11.87 10.95 -35.57
C THR A 21 11.06 9.79 -35.00
N SER A 22 11.44 8.56 -35.38
CA SER A 22 11.08 7.38 -34.59
C SER A 22 11.68 7.55 -33.20
N ALA A 23 10.86 7.41 -32.15
CA ALA A 23 11.33 7.47 -30.77
C ALA A 23 11.96 6.12 -30.36
N HIS A 24 13.04 5.72 -31.03
CA HIS A 24 13.87 4.60 -30.60
C HIS A 24 14.63 5.01 -29.33
N PHE A 25 14.07 4.68 -28.16
CA PHE A 25 14.56 5.11 -26.85
C PHE A 25 15.93 4.53 -26.43
N PHE A 26 16.62 3.78 -27.28
CA PHE A 26 17.95 3.21 -27.01
C PHE A 26 18.94 3.42 -28.17
N PRO A 27 19.92 4.33 -28.05
CA PRO A 27 20.87 4.65 -29.11
C PRO A 27 22.16 3.78 -29.10
N ASN A 28 22.14 2.56 -28.56
CA ASN A 28 23.35 1.74 -28.44
C ASN A 28 23.18 0.28 -28.92
N ILE A 29 23.56 0.05 -30.18
CA ILE A 29 23.45 -1.23 -30.91
C ILE A 29 24.61 -2.16 -30.55
N SER A 30 24.79 -2.48 -29.26
CA SER A 30 25.87 -3.37 -28.78
C SER A 30 25.48 -4.37 -27.67
N SER A 31 24.21 -4.36 -27.23
CA SER A 31 23.69 -5.29 -26.20
C SER A 31 22.84 -6.45 -26.75
N ILE A 32 22.72 -6.61 -28.07
CA ILE A 32 22.21 -7.85 -28.67
C ILE A 32 23.39 -8.81 -28.83
N PRO A 33 23.53 -9.87 -28.01
CA PRO A 33 24.56 -10.87 -28.23
C PRO A 33 24.31 -11.61 -29.56
N THR A 34 25.36 -11.80 -30.36
CA THR A 34 25.32 -12.26 -31.76
C THR A 34 24.90 -13.72 -31.99
N TRP A 35 24.36 -14.37 -30.96
CA TRP A 35 23.80 -15.73 -30.99
C TRP A 35 22.27 -15.79 -31.08
N ILE A 36 21.56 -14.66 -31.03
CA ILE A 36 20.13 -14.61 -31.34
C ILE A 36 19.99 -14.61 -32.87
N PRO A 37 19.34 -15.62 -33.49
CA PRO A 37 19.13 -15.62 -34.94
C PRO A 37 18.30 -14.41 -35.36
N SER A 38 18.67 -13.79 -36.48
CA SER A 38 18.01 -12.63 -37.08
C SER A 38 16.65 -12.97 -37.72
N ASN A 39 15.78 -13.65 -36.97
CA ASN A 39 14.48 -14.15 -37.41
C ASN A 39 13.40 -14.00 -36.32
N ALA A 40 13.66 -13.16 -35.31
CA ALA A 40 12.73 -12.85 -34.21
C ALA A 40 11.71 -11.77 -34.62
N THR A 41 10.99 -12.01 -35.71
CA THR A 41 9.74 -11.31 -36.05
C THR A 41 8.56 -12.22 -35.72
N ALA A 42 8.53 -12.73 -34.49
CA ALA A 42 7.38 -13.45 -33.95
C ALA A 42 6.60 -12.45 -33.10
N SER A 43 5.43 -12.01 -33.57
CA SER A 43 4.60 -11.09 -32.77
C SER A 43 4.00 -11.86 -31.58
N ALA A 44 3.71 -11.16 -30.47
CA ALA A 44 3.01 -11.77 -29.34
C ALA A 44 1.65 -12.41 -29.78
N TRP A 45 1.08 -11.88 -30.86
CA TRP A 45 -0.18 -12.28 -31.48
C TRP A 45 -0.10 -13.41 -32.50
N ASP A 46 1.09 -13.85 -32.91
CA ASP A 46 1.22 -14.98 -33.86
C ASP A 46 0.61 -16.27 -33.29
N ALA A 47 0.63 -16.40 -31.95
CA ALA A 47 -0.04 -17.48 -31.23
C ALA A 47 -1.58 -17.45 -31.31
N PHE A 48 -2.18 -16.42 -31.91
CA PHE A 48 -3.63 -16.17 -31.98
C PHE A 48 -4.18 -16.10 -33.41
N GLN A 49 -3.32 -16.09 -34.44
CA GLN A 49 -3.75 -15.87 -35.84
C GLN A 49 -4.69 -16.96 -36.38
N ASN A 50 -4.67 -18.17 -35.78
CA ASN A 50 -5.41 -19.34 -36.26
C ASN A 50 -6.69 -19.67 -35.44
N PHE A 51 -7.19 -18.75 -34.60
CA PHE A 51 -8.37 -19.03 -33.76
C PHE A 51 -9.72 -18.65 -34.38
N THR A 52 -9.71 -18.03 -35.56
CA THR A 52 -10.94 -17.59 -36.26
C THR A 52 -11.85 -18.76 -36.59
N GLY A 53 -13.10 -18.69 -36.13
CA GLY A 53 -14.13 -19.72 -36.33
C GLY A 53 -14.18 -20.79 -35.24
N CYS A 54 -13.33 -20.70 -34.20
CA CYS A 54 -13.35 -21.66 -33.10
C CYS A 54 -14.55 -21.44 -32.15
N HIS A 55 -15.12 -22.55 -31.67
CA HIS A 55 -16.44 -22.60 -31.03
C HIS A 55 -16.50 -23.67 -29.91
N PRO A 56 -17.52 -23.64 -29.03
CA PRO A 56 -17.63 -24.55 -27.89
C PRO A 56 -17.52 -26.03 -28.27
N GLY A 57 -16.64 -26.76 -27.60
CA GLY A 57 -16.33 -28.17 -27.88
C GLY A 57 -15.07 -28.40 -28.72
N ASP A 58 -14.51 -27.38 -29.35
CA ASP A 58 -13.21 -27.47 -30.05
C ASP A 58 -12.04 -27.68 -29.07
N LYS A 59 -10.90 -28.14 -29.61
CA LYS A 59 -9.61 -28.16 -28.92
C LYS A 59 -8.51 -27.72 -29.88
N MET A 60 -7.75 -26.68 -29.51
CA MET A 60 -6.68 -26.13 -30.36
C MET A 60 -5.53 -25.57 -29.53
N ASP A 61 -4.31 -25.98 -29.89
CA ASP A 61 -3.07 -25.58 -29.24
C ASP A 61 -2.93 -24.05 -29.17
N GLY A 62 -2.89 -23.50 -27.96
CA GLY A 62 -2.77 -22.07 -27.70
C GLY A 62 -4.04 -21.41 -27.14
N LEU A 63 -5.21 -22.06 -27.15
CA LEU A 63 -6.40 -21.53 -26.47
C LEU A 63 -6.16 -21.32 -24.96
N ALA A 64 -5.24 -22.08 -24.35
CA ALA A 64 -4.79 -21.86 -22.99
C ALA A 64 -4.10 -20.49 -22.79
N LYS A 65 -3.50 -19.91 -23.84
CA LYS A 65 -2.95 -18.53 -23.82
C LYS A 65 -4.06 -17.49 -23.96
N LEU A 66 -5.05 -17.73 -24.82
CA LEU A 66 -6.21 -16.85 -24.96
C LEU A 66 -7.05 -16.80 -23.68
N LYS A 67 -7.21 -17.92 -22.96
CA LYS A 67 -7.80 -17.90 -21.61
C LYS A 67 -6.97 -17.08 -20.61
N LYS A 68 -5.64 -16.99 -20.74
CA LYS A 68 -4.82 -16.07 -19.93
C LYS A 68 -5.08 -14.61 -20.28
N TYR A 69 -5.22 -14.26 -21.56
CA TYR A 69 -5.62 -12.91 -22.01
C TYR A 69 -6.99 -12.52 -21.42
N PHE A 70 -8.01 -13.37 -21.58
CA PHE A 70 -9.33 -13.12 -20.99
C PHE A 70 -9.31 -13.07 -19.46
N HIS A 71 -8.44 -13.86 -18.81
CA HIS A 71 -8.25 -13.78 -17.37
C HIS A 71 -7.60 -12.46 -16.93
N TYR A 72 -6.56 -12.00 -17.63
CA TYR A 72 -5.85 -10.74 -17.37
C TYR A 72 -6.80 -9.54 -17.41
N PHE A 73 -7.62 -9.43 -18.47
CA PHE A 73 -8.63 -8.37 -18.59
C PHE A 73 -9.90 -8.58 -17.75
N GLY A 74 -9.96 -9.64 -16.93
CA GLY A 74 -11.01 -9.87 -15.92
C GLY A 74 -12.25 -10.64 -16.39
N TYR A 75 -12.31 -11.06 -17.66
CA TYR A 75 -13.41 -11.85 -18.23
C TYR A 75 -13.49 -13.28 -17.70
N ILE A 76 -12.36 -13.87 -17.28
CA ILE A 76 -12.32 -15.18 -16.62
C ILE A 76 -12.13 -15.01 -15.09
N PRO A 77 -13.18 -15.26 -14.28
CA PRO A 77 -13.22 -14.91 -12.85
C PRO A 77 -12.58 -15.93 -11.89
N ASP A 78 -12.10 -17.07 -12.39
CA ASP A 78 -11.45 -18.15 -11.63
C ASP A 78 -10.23 -18.73 -12.36
N LEU A 79 -9.20 -19.14 -11.59
CA LEU A 79 -7.96 -19.74 -12.14
C LEU A 79 -7.90 -21.26 -11.89
N PRO A 80 -8.22 -22.10 -12.88
CA PRO A 80 -7.77 -23.50 -12.87
C PRO A 80 -6.23 -23.57 -12.84
N SER A 81 -5.67 -24.69 -12.37
CA SER A 81 -4.23 -24.84 -12.10
C SER A 81 -3.34 -24.61 -13.32
N ASN A 82 -3.87 -24.93 -14.50
CA ASN A 82 -3.45 -24.52 -15.83
C ASN A 82 -4.75 -24.37 -16.63
N PHE A 83 -4.80 -23.39 -17.54
CA PHE A 83 -5.82 -23.42 -18.58
C PHE A 83 -5.52 -24.56 -19.55
N THR A 84 -6.55 -25.27 -19.98
CA THR A 84 -6.44 -26.25 -21.07
C THR A 84 -6.71 -25.56 -22.41
N ASP A 85 -6.23 -26.19 -23.48
CA ASP A 85 -6.45 -25.80 -24.87
C ASP A 85 -7.83 -26.25 -25.43
N ASP A 86 -8.78 -26.56 -24.55
CA ASP A 86 -10.18 -26.87 -24.91
C ASP A 86 -11.03 -25.59 -24.97
N PHE A 87 -12.02 -25.50 -25.85
CA PHE A 87 -13.01 -24.41 -25.82
C PHE A 87 -14.16 -24.80 -24.88
N ASP A 88 -14.02 -24.42 -23.61
CA ASP A 88 -14.94 -24.73 -22.52
C ASP A 88 -15.97 -23.61 -22.27
N ASP A 89 -17.02 -23.92 -21.50
CA ASP A 89 -18.07 -22.99 -21.06
C ASP A 89 -17.51 -21.69 -20.46
N MET A 90 -16.31 -21.77 -19.85
CA MET A 90 -15.59 -20.64 -19.27
C MET A 90 -15.07 -19.68 -20.34
N LEU A 91 -14.44 -20.20 -21.40
CA LEU A 91 -14.02 -19.40 -22.54
C LEU A 91 -15.23 -18.86 -23.33
N GLU A 92 -16.28 -19.67 -23.53
CA GLU A 92 -17.52 -19.22 -24.18
C GLU A 92 -18.15 -18.04 -23.42
N SER A 93 -18.29 -18.14 -22.10
CA SER A 93 -18.83 -17.06 -21.26
C SER A 93 -17.94 -15.81 -21.28
N ALA A 94 -16.61 -15.97 -21.35
CA ALA A 94 -15.67 -14.86 -21.46
C ALA A 94 -15.82 -14.14 -22.80
N VAL A 95 -15.85 -14.89 -23.92
CA VAL A 95 -16.05 -14.36 -25.28
C VAL A 95 -17.39 -13.63 -25.39
N LYS A 96 -18.50 -14.22 -24.91
CA LYS A 96 -19.83 -13.57 -24.88
C LYS A 96 -19.86 -12.27 -24.08
N THR A 97 -19.00 -12.15 -23.06
CA THR A 97 -18.93 -10.95 -22.21
C THR A 97 -18.05 -9.89 -22.87
N TYR A 98 -16.94 -10.29 -23.47
CA TYR A 98 -16.08 -9.41 -24.28
C TYR A 98 -16.86 -8.80 -25.45
N GLN A 99 -17.56 -9.61 -26.23
CA GLN A 99 -18.39 -9.15 -27.35
C GLN A 99 -19.39 -8.08 -26.91
N LYS A 100 -20.09 -8.28 -25.79
CA LYS A 100 -21.03 -7.29 -25.22
C LYS A 100 -20.35 -5.98 -24.79
N ASN A 101 -19.14 -6.04 -24.25
CA ASN A 101 -18.41 -4.85 -23.82
C ASN A 101 -17.98 -3.99 -25.01
N PHE A 102 -17.65 -4.61 -26.14
CA PHE A 102 -17.20 -3.96 -27.38
C PHE A 102 -18.30 -3.82 -28.45
N ASN A 103 -19.57 -3.92 -28.05
CA ASN A 103 -20.76 -3.83 -28.93
C ASN A 103 -20.75 -4.78 -30.15
N LEU A 104 -20.05 -5.92 -30.05
CA LEU A 104 -20.09 -7.00 -31.03
C LEU A 104 -21.27 -7.95 -30.76
N GLU A 105 -21.69 -8.70 -31.78
CA GLU A 105 -22.71 -9.74 -31.62
C GLU A 105 -22.23 -10.81 -30.62
N PRO A 106 -23.02 -11.17 -29.58
CA PRO A 106 -22.57 -12.05 -28.50
C PRO A 106 -22.67 -13.54 -28.88
N THR A 107 -22.01 -13.92 -29.97
CA THR A 107 -22.00 -15.29 -30.54
C THR A 107 -21.42 -16.32 -29.56
N GLY A 108 -20.43 -15.93 -28.74
CA GLY A 108 -19.61 -16.82 -27.93
C GLY A 108 -18.60 -17.65 -28.71
N GLN A 109 -18.41 -17.32 -29.98
CA GLN A 109 -17.43 -17.95 -30.87
C GLN A 109 -16.32 -16.95 -31.16
N LEU A 110 -15.13 -17.44 -31.51
CA LEU A 110 -14.02 -16.60 -31.93
C LEU A 110 -14.19 -16.25 -33.41
N ASP A 111 -15.29 -15.56 -33.75
CA ASP A 111 -15.56 -15.07 -35.10
C ASP A 111 -14.53 -14.02 -35.56
N SER A 112 -14.56 -13.70 -36.86
CA SER A 112 -13.56 -12.82 -37.48
C SER A 112 -13.55 -11.41 -36.91
N GLN A 113 -14.71 -10.85 -36.54
CA GLN A 113 -14.77 -9.54 -35.88
C GLN A 113 -14.18 -9.59 -34.46
N THR A 114 -14.52 -10.64 -33.70
CA THR A 114 -14.02 -10.85 -32.34
C THR A 114 -12.49 -11.01 -32.34
N MET A 115 -11.94 -11.84 -33.24
CA MET A 115 -10.49 -12.03 -33.36
C MET A 115 -9.77 -10.77 -33.85
N GLN A 116 -10.33 -10.04 -34.82
CA GLN A 116 -9.78 -8.75 -35.25
C GLN A 116 -9.76 -7.72 -34.10
N HIS A 117 -10.75 -7.73 -33.21
CA HIS A 117 -10.79 -6.82 -32.07
C HIS A 117 -9.82 -7.22 -30.95
N ILE A 118 -9.68 -8.53 -30.66
CA ILE A 118 -8.73 -9.05 -29.66
C ILE A 118 -7.28 -8.70 -30.02
N GLN A 119 -6.96 -8.73 -31.32
CA GLN A 119 -5.63 -8.41 -31.86
C GLN A 119 -5.35 -6.90 -31.98
N ARG A 120 -6.28 -6.01 -31.62
CA ARG A 120 -6.00 -4.57 -31.56
C ARG A 120 -5.15 -4.24 -30.33
N PRO A 121 -4.05 -3.49 -30.47
CA PRO A 121 -3.30 -3.01 -29.30
C PRO A 121 -4.18 -2.14 -28.40
N ARG A 122 -3.96 -2.23 -27.09
CA ARG A 122 -4.89 -1.70 -26.07
C ARG A 122 -4.21 -1.31 -24.77
N CYS A 123 -4.93 -0.57 -23.93
CA CYS A 123 -4.59 -0.39 -22.52
C CYS A 123 -4.58 -1.73 -21.78
N GLY A 124 -3.64 -1.88 -20.83
CA GLY A 124 -3.47 -3.04 -19.94
C GLY A 124 -4.40 -3.07 -18.73
N ASN A 125 -5.20 -2.02 -18.50
CA ASN A 125 -6.17 -2.04 -17.42
C ASN A 125 -7.30 -3.05 -17.70
N PRO A 126 -7.79 -3.77 -16.67
CA PRO A 126 -8.86 -4.76 -16.83
C PRO A 126 -10.24 -4.13 -17.09
N ASP A 127 -10.98 -4.72 -18.04
CA ASP A 127 -12.37 -4.36 -18.38
C ASP A 127 -13.39 -4.79 -17.30
N ILE A 128 -13.00 -5.70 -16.42
CA ILE A 128 -13.82 -6.23 -15.33
C ILE A 128 -12.98 -6.33 -14.04
N VAL A 129 -13.29 -5.48 -13.06
CA VAL A 129 -12.61 -5.43 -11.77
C VAL A 129 -13.53 -5.97 -10.68
N ASN A 130 -13.09 -7.03 -10.00
CA ASN A 130 -13.86 -7.72 -8.94
C ASN A 130 -15.25 -8.22 -9.38
N GLY A 131 -15.47 -8.43 -10.68
CA GLY A 131 -16.77 -8.82 -11.25
C GLY A 131 -17.68 -7.65 -11.61
N THR A 132 -17.25 -6.40 -11.37
CA THR A 132 -17.90 -5.20 -11.88
C THR A 132 -17.23 -4.80 -13.19
N THR A 133 -17.98 -4.67 -14.28
CA THR A 133 -17.41 -4.16 -15.53
C THR A 133 -17.19 -2.65 -15.48
N THR A 134 -16.10 -2.20 -16.11
CA THR A 134 -15.83 -0.80 -16.43
C THR A 134 -16.36 -0.45 -17.84
N MET A 135 -17.21 -1.27 -18.46
CA MET A 135 -17.78 -1.03 -19.79
C MET A 135 -19.31 -0.92 -19.69
N ASN A 136 -19.83 0.28 -19.40
CA ASN A 136 -21.26 0.50 -19.19
C ASN A 136 -22.02 0.68 -20.53
N SER A 137 -22.57 -0.41 -21.07
CA SER A 137 -23.44 -0.41 -22.26
C SER A 137 -24.83 0.25 -22.07
N GLY A 138 -24.96 1.20 -21.14
CA GLY A 138 -26.16 2.02 -20.93
C GLY A 138 -27.40 1.29 -20.40
N LYS A 139 -27.28 0.04 -19.96
CA LYS A 139 -28.43 -0.75 -19.43
C LYS A 139 -28.48 -0.72 -17.90
N PRO A 140 -29.65 -0.44 -17.29
CA PRO A 140 -29.77 -0.37 -15.83
C PRO A 140 -29.61 -1.76 -15.20
N THR A 141 -28.66 -1.90 -14.27
CA THR A 141 -28.44 -3.15 -13.53
C THR A 141 -29.51 -3.34 -12.47
N SER A 142 -30.27 -4.43 -12.59
CA SER A 142 -31.50 -4.65 -11.81
C SER A 142 -31.26 -5.22 -10.41
N TYR A 143 -30.73 -4.41 -9.48
CA TYR A 143 -30.79 -4.71 -8.04
C TYR A 143 -31.07 -3.45 -7.20
N ASN A 144 -32.30 -3.39 -6.67
CA ASN A 144 -32.77 -2.54 -5.56
C ASN A 144 -32.60 -1.00 -5.68
N ALA A 145 -33.57 -0.33 -6.31
CA ALA A 145 -33.95 1.03 -5.94
C ALA A 145 -35.46 1.27 -6.09
N THR A 146 -36.15 1.52 -4.98
CA THR A 146 -37.56 1.92 -4.95
C THR A 146 -37.73 3.40 -5.29
N SER A 147 -38.55 3.70 -6.30
CA SER A 147 -39.32 4.94 -6.53
C SER A 147 -38.78 6.29 -6.01
N SER A 148 -38.50 7.21 -6.94
CA SER A 148 -38.97 8.60 -6.80
C SER A 148 -39.19 9.27 -8.16
N THR A 149 -40.31 9.95 -8.31
CA THR A 149 -40.77 10.64 -9.51
C THR A 149 -40.09 11.99 -9.76
N SER A 150 -39.56 12.21 -10.97
CA SER A 150 -39.56 13.53 -11.64
C SER A 150 -39.18 13.37 -13.11
N GLY A 151 -39.92 14.00 -14.02
CA GLY A 151 -39.66 13.88 -15.46
C GLY A 151 -38.46 14.73 -15.90
N HIS A 152 -37.35 14.08 -16.23
CA HIS A 152 -36.32 14.63 -17.12
C HIS A 152 -35.84 13.48 -18.01
N LEU A 153 -35.62 13.74 -19.31
CA LEU A 153 -35.03 12.75 -20.20
C LEU A 153 -33.60 12.43 -19.73
N HIS A 154 -33.43 11.25 -19.12
CA HIS A 154 -32.13 10.81 -18.62
C HIS A 154 -31.26 10.37 -19.80
N SER A 155 -30.32 11.23 -20.21
CA SER A 155 -29.14 10.77 -20.95
C SER A 155 -28.39 9.80 -20.05
N VAL A 156 -28.31 8.53 -20.43
CA VAL A 156 -27.55 7.53 -19.69
C VAL A 156 -26.07 7.72 -20.03
N GLY A 157 -25.25 8.04 -19.04
CA GLY A 157 -23.79 8.10 -19.24
C GLY A 157 -23.22 6.71 -19.52
N HIS A 158 -22.33 6.61 -20.50
CA HIS A 158 -21.65 5.36 -20.86
C HIS A 158 -20.27 5.24 -20.18
N TYR A 159 -19.75 6.35 -19.66
CA TYR A 159 -18.57 6.41 -18.82
C TYR A 159 -18.70 5.53 -17.57
N SER A 160 -17.54 5.10 -17.08
CA SER A 160 -17.44 4.27 -15.88
C SER A 160 -16.35 4.79 -14.93
N PHE A 161 -16.28 4.19 -13.75
CA PHE A 161 -15.23 4.44 -12.77
C PHE A 161 -14.72 3.12 -12.23
N PHE A 162 -13.46 3.08 -11.80
CA PHE A 162 -12.95 1.95 -11.02
C PHE A 162 -13.78 1.74 -9.74
N PRO A 163 -13.89 0.50 -9.24
CA PRO A 163 -14.63 0.22 -8.00
C PRO A 163 -14.20 1.10 -6.83
N GLY A 164 -15.16 1.81 -6.24
CA GLY A 164 -14.92 2.79 -5.17
C GLY A 164 -14.77 4.24 -5.65
N MET A 165 -14.87 4.51 -6.96
CA MET A 165 -14.78 5.85 -7.56
C MET A 165 -13.54 6.64 -7.10
N PRO A 166 -12.32 6.09 -7.29
CA PRO A 166 -11.09 6.72 -6.84
C PRO A 166 -10.91 8.10 -7.48
N ARG A 167 -10.51 9.09 -6.67
CA ARG A 167 -10.20 10.43 -7.14
C ARG A 167 -9.10 11.08 -6.30
N TRP A 168 -8.41 12.06 -6.88
CA TRP A 168 -7.42 12.85 -6.14
C TRP A 168 -8.07 13.63 -4.97
N PRO A 169 -7.34 13.84 -3.85
CA PRO A 169 -7.90 14.55 -2.69
C PRO A 169 -8.45 15.93 -3.05
N SER A 170 -9.63 16.30 -2.53
CA SER A 170 -10.31 17.53 -2.93
C SER A 170 -9.55 18.84 -2.62
N ASN A 171 -8.57 18.77 -1.72
CA ASN A 171 -7.65 19.86 -1.38
C ASN A 171 -6.40 19.91 -2.28
N LYS A 172 -6.27 19.01 -3.26
CA LYS A 172 -5.17 18.94 -4.21
C LYS A 172 -5.71 19.02 -5.63
N ARG A 173 -5.76 20.25 -6.16
CA ARG A 173 -6.23 20.56 -7.51
C ARG A 173 -5.10 20.73 -8.52
N ASP A 174 -3.91 21.13 -8.05
CA ASP A 174 -2.68 21.08 -8.83
C ASP A 174 -1.96 19.75 -8.56
N LEU A 175 -1.75 18.97 -9.61
CA LEU A 175 -1.12 17.65 -9.58
C LEU A 175 0.24 17.73 -10.24
N THR A 176 1.29 17.28 -9.54
CA THR A 176 2.63 17.30 -10.12
C THR A 176 2.89 16.02 -10.90
N TYR A 177 3.51 16.14 -12.08
CA TYR A 177 3.91 14.98 -12.87
C TYR A 177 5.40 15.01 -13.21
N ALA A 178 6.01 13.82 -13.30
CA ALA A 178 7.43 13.67 -13.55
C ALA A 178 7.74 12.38 -14.31
N PHE A 179 8.89 12.37 -14.97
CA PHE A 179 9.39 11.23 -15.75
C PHE A 179 10.52 10.51 -15.00
N LEU A 180 10.58 9.18 -15.13
CA LEU A 180 11.68 8.38 -14.59
C LEU A 180 13.01 8.83 -15.23
N PRO A 181 14.00 9.34 -14.46
CA PRO A 181 15.22 9.90 -15.03
C PRO A 181 16.01 8.91 -15.91
N ASP A 182 15.98 7.63 -15.54
CA ASP A 182 16.71 6.56 -16.22
C ASP A 182 16.26 6.35 -17.68
N ASN A 183 15.01 6.71 -18.03
CA ASN A 183 14.52 6.67 -19.41
C ASN A 183 15.09 7.77 -20.31
N GLN A 184 15.73 8.81 -19.75
CA GLN A 184 16.45 9.86 -20.50
C GLN A 184 15.63 10.53 -21.64
N LEU A 185 14.32 10.65 -21.47
CA LEU A 185 13.39 11.15 -22.50
C LEU A 185 13.77 12.57 -22.99
N THR A 186 13.65 12.80 -24.30
CA THR A 186 13.83 14.14 -24.91
C THR A 186 12.70 15.09 -24.49
N ASP A 187 12.93 16.40 -24.53
CA ASP A 187 11.87 17.35 -24.21
C ASP A 187 10.72 17.37 -25.24
N GLU A 188 10.96 16.92 -26.48
CA GLU A 188 9.92 16.66 -27.47
C GLU A 188 8.95 15.57 -26.98
N VAL A 189 9.47 14.41 -26.54
CA VAL A 189 8.67 13.33 -25.92
C VAL A 189 7.93 13.82 -24.69
N LYS A 190 8.61 14.57 -23.81
CA LYS A 190 8.00 15.10 -22.57
C LYS A 190 6.91 16.14 -22.85
N ASN A 191 6.98 16.86 -23.97
CA ASN A 191 5.98 17.84 -24.38
C ASN A 191 4.66 17.17 -24.82
N VAL A 192 4.71 15.97 -25.41
CA VAL A 192 3.51 15.17 -25.74
C VAL A 192 2.61 14.97 -24.52
N PHE A 193 3.21 14.59 -23.39
CA PHE A 193 2.47 14.41 -22.13
C PHE A 193 1.97 15.75 -21.57
N ALA A 194 2.68 16.86 -21.76
CA ALA A 194 2.18 18.18 -21.37
C ALA A 194 0.88 18.52 -22.13
N THR A 195 0.88 18.38 -23.45
CA THR A 195 -0.32 18.53 -24.29
C THR A 195 -1.44 17.56 -23.89
N ALA A 196 -1.11 16.31 -23.54
CA ALA A 196 -2.08 15.34 -23.06
C ALA A 196 -2.73 15.73 -21.71
N PHE A 197 -1.95 16.32 -20.79
CA PHE A 197 -2.48 16.88 -19.54
C PHE A 197 -3.30 18.15 -19.76
N ASP A 198 -2.88 19.03 -20.66
CA ASP A 198 -3.58 20.27 -20.99
C ASP A 198 -5.02 19.98 -21.44
N ARG A 199 -5.21 18.99 -22.33
CA ARG A 199 -6.52 18.51 -22.80
C ARG A 199 -7.47 18.12 -21.66
N TRP A 200 -6.97 17.39 -20.66
CA TRP A 200 -7.78 17.08 -19.48
C TRP A 200 -8.05 18.32 -18.62
N SER A 201 -7.07 19.22 -18.48
CA SER A 201 -7.23 20.48 -17.73
C SER A 201 -8.27 21.43 -18.34
N GLU A 202 -8.52 21.36 -19.65
CA GLU A 202 -9.63 22.09 -20.28
C GLU A 202 -10.99 21.57 -19.81
N ALA A 203 -11.16 20.25 -19.70
CA ALA A 203 -12.41 19.61 -19.32
C ALA A 203 -12.69 19.62 -17.80
N THR A 204 -11.65 19.65 -16.95
CA THR A 204 -11.75 19.53 -15.48
C THR A 204 -11.16 20.72 -14.71
N SER A 205 -11.47 20.81 -13.42
CA SER A 205 -10.92 21.82 -12.51
C SER A 205 -9.57 21.40 -11.87
N LEU A 206 -8.80 20.54 -12.54
CA LEU A 206 -7.45 20.16 -12.15
C LEU A 206 -6.43 20.86 -13.05
N THR A 207 -5.27 21.21 -12.48
CA THR A 207 -4.09 21.67 -13.21
C THR A 207 -2.96 20.66 -13.05
N PHE A 208 -2.03 20.66 -14.02
CA PHE A 208 -0.91 19.73 -14.04
C PHE A 208 0.40 20.49 -14.18
N THR A 209 1.34 20.21 -13.28
CA THR A 209 2.63 20.91 -13.22
C THR A 209 3.78 19.92 -13.36
N ARG A 210 4.60 20.05 -14.41
CA ARG A 210 5.80 19.23 -14.58
C ARG A 210 6.81 19.52 -13.47
N THR A 211 7.42 18.49 -12.90
CA THR A 211 8.51 18.59 -11.94
C THR A 211 9.61 17.58 -12.24
N ASP A 212 10.85 17.90 -11.86
CA ASP A 212 11.98 16.98 -12.00
C ASP A 212 12.11 16.02 -10.79
N PHE A 213 11.33 16.24 -9.72
CA PHE A 213 11.36 15.42 -8.51
C PHE A 213 10.48 14.15 -8.62
N TYR A 214 10.91 13.20 -9.46
CA TYR A 214 10.17 11.97 -9.78
C TYR A 214 9.59 11.22 -8.57
N THR A 215 10.36 11.06 -7.49
CA THR A 215 9.93 10.28 -6.31
C THR A 215 8.83 10.94 -5.47
N SER A 216 8.60 12.25 -5.64
CA SER A 216 7.58 13.04 -4.92
C SER A 216 6.48 13.60 -5.81
N ALA A 217 6.53 13.36 -7.12
CA ALA A 217 5.46 13.71 -8.03
C ALA A 217 4.21 12.86 -7.75
N ASP A 218 3.03 13.46 -7.92
CA ASP A 218 1.76 12.73 -7.83
C ASP A 218 1.66 11.69 -8.93
N ILE A 219 1.95 12.11 -10.16
CA ILE A 219 1.94 11.29 -11.35
C ILE A 219 3.38 10.98 -11.79
N ARG A 220 3.68 9.69 -11.98
CA ARG A 220 5.03 9.17 -12.21
C ARG A 220 5.04 8.32 -13.47
N ILE A 221 5.60 8.90 -14.52
CA ILE A 221 5.61 8.38 -15.89
C ILE A 221 6.92 7.65 -16.15
N GLY A 222 6.87 6.46 -16.73
CA GLY A 222 8.07 5.72 -17.13
C GLY A 222 7.80 4.72 -18.25
N PHE A 223 8.84 4.45 -19.04
CA PHE A 223 8.83 3.42 -20.08
C PHE A 223 9.57 2.19 -19.56
N PHE A 224 8.98 1.01 -19.70
CA PHE A 224 9.51 -0.25 -19.17
C PHE A 224 9.29 -1.38 -20.17
N THR A 225 10.11 -2.42 -20.11
CA THR A 225 9.96 -3.62 -20.95
C THR A 225 9.80 -4.86 -20.07
N GLY A 226 8.90 -5.77 -20.45
CA GLY A 226 8.62 -7.00 -19.69
C GLY A 226 8.23 -6.77 -18.21
N ASP A 227 8.71 -7.64 -17.33
CA ASP A 227 8.50 -7.52 -15.87
C ASP A 227 9.35 -6.40 -15.26
N HIS A 228 8.66 -5.34 -14.85
CA HIS A 228 9.22 -4.16 -14.20
C HIS A 228 8.76 -4.00 -12.74
N GLY A 229 8.29 -5.09 -12.12
CA GLY A 229 8.18 -5.22 -10.66
C GLY A 229 6.91 -4.63 -10.01
N ASP A 230 5.90 -4.23 -10.80
CA ASP A 230 4.61 -3.80 -10.28
C ASP A 230 3.52 -4.90 -10.28
N GLY A 231 3.71 -5.96 -11.07
CA GLY A 231 2.81 -7.09 -11.21
C GLY A 231 2.20 -7.24 -12.61
N GLU A 232 2.32 -6.22 -13.47
CA GLU A 232 1.70 -6.15 -14.80
C GLU A 232 2.81 -6.08 -15.87
N PRO A 233 3.46 -7.21 -16.22
CA PRO A 233 4.55 -7.22 -17.19
C PRO A 233 4.06 -6.94 -18.60
N PHE A 234 4.80 -6.12 -19.36
CA PHE A 234 4.51 -5.89 -20.77
C PHE A 234 4.78 -7.14 -21.63
N ASP A 235 4.01 -7.30 -22.70
CA ASP A 235 4.04 -8.44 -23.63
C ASP A 235 4.87 -8.17 -24.91
N GLY A 236 5.36 -6.94 -25.07
CA GLY A 236 6.11 -6.48 -26.23
C GLY A 236 5.21 -5.91 -27.32
N ALA A 237 5.83 -5.47 -28.42
CA ALA A 237 5.19 -4.67 -29.45
C ALA A 237 3.85 -5.21 -30.01
N MET A 238 2.94 -4.27 -30.26
CA MET A 238 1.55 -4.41 -30.72
C MET A 238 0.58 -5.05 -29.71
N GLY A 239 0.93 -5.15 -28.43
CA GLY A 239 0.10 -5.80 -27.40
C GLY A 239 -0.53 -4.82 -26.40
N THR A 240 0.03 -4.82 -25.20
CA THR A 240 -0.38 -4.00 -24.06
C THR A 240 0.43 -2.71 -24.05
N LEU A 241 -0.14 -1.63 -24.58
CA LEU A 241 0.59 -0.38 -24.86
C LEU A 241 1.11 0.33 -23.61
N ALA A 242 0.30 0.32 -22.56
CA ALA A 242 0.52 1.04 -21.32
C ALA A 242 -0.47 0.58 -20.24
N HIS A 243 -0.22 0.99 -18.99
CA HIS A 243 -1.20 0.92 -17.92
C HIS A 243 -0.98 2.00 -16.85
N ALA A 244 -2.10 2.52 -16.34
CA ALA A 244 -2.13 3.56 -15.32
C ALA A 244 -2.87 3.14 -14.05
N PHE A 245 -2.24 3.42 -12.91
CA PHE A 245 -2.79 3.13 -11.58
C PHE A 245 -3.60 4.33 -11.07
N SER A 246 -4.90 4.12 -10.94
CA SER A 246 -5.90 5.13 -10.55
C SER A 246 -5.64 5.83 -9.20
N PRO A 247 -6.28 6.99 -8.94
CA PRO A 247 -5.95 7.83 -7.79
C PRO A 247 -6.01 7.14 -6.42
N PRO A 248 -5.13 7.49 -5.47
CA PRO A 248 -4.04 8.46 -5.56
C PRO A 248 -2.68 7.78 -5.87
N ASN A 249 -2.65 6.68 -6.64
CA ASN A 249 -1.42 5.93 -6.90
C ASN A 249 -0.51 6.66 -7.91
N GLY A 250 -1.08 7.04 -9.06
CA GLY A 250 -0.45 7.94 -10.03
C GLY A 250 0.73 7.36 -10.81
N ARG A 251 1.03 6.06 -10.69
CA ARG A 251 2.00 5.41 -11.61
C ARG A 251 1.38 5.28 -12.98
N PHE A 252 2.14 5.65 -14.01
CA PHE A 252 1.81 5.55 -15.41
C PHE A 252 2.98 4.90 -16.13
N HIS A 253 2.81 3.66 -16.57
CA HIS A 253 3.84 2.89 -17.25
C HIS A 253 3.46 2.72 -18.72
N LEU A 254 4.43 2.84 -19.62
CA LEU A 254 4.28 2.57 -21.06
C LEU A 254 5.24 1.45 -21.47
N ASP A 255 4.87 0.64 -22.45
CA ASP A 255 5.77 -0.37 -22.99
C ASP A 255 6.92 0.31 -23.76
N GLY A 256 8.16 -0.01 -23.38
CA GLY A 256 9.38 0.47 -24.03
C GLY A 256 9.73 -0.30 -25.31
N ASP A 257 9.09 -1.44 -25.58
CA ASP A 257 9.28 -2.23 -26.79
C ASP A 257 8.40 -1.75 -27.97
N GLU A 258 7.46 -0.83 -27.71
CA GLU A 258 6.56 -0.26 -28.72
C GLU A 258 7.21 0.77 -29.65
N ASN A 259 6.73 0.81 -30.89
CA ASN A 259 7.18 1.74 -31.92
C ASN A 259 6.40 3.07 -31.84
N TRP A 260 6.74 3.86 -30.82
CA TRP A 260 6.16 5.16 -30.53
C TRP A 260 6.45 6.20 -31.62
N VAL A 261 5.39 6.85 -32.12
CA VAL A 261 5.49 8.01 -33.01
C VAL A 261 4.95 9.27 -32.34
N ILE A 262 5.60 10.39 -32.66
CA ILE A 262 5.26 11.73 -32.17
C ILE A 262 4.93 12.57 -33.41
N THR A 263 3.63 12.76 -33.65
CA THR A 263 3.15 13.22 -34.96
C THR A 263 3.20 14.74 -35.12
N SER A 264 4.39 15.28 -35.41
CA SER A 264 4.62 16.71 -35.71
C SER A 264 4.35 17.11 -37.18
N GLY A 265 3.17 16.75 -37.70
CA GLY A 265 2.58 17.35 -38.91
C GLY A 265 2.87 16.71 -40.28
N THR A 266 1.78 16.45 -41.01
CA THR A 266 1.69 16.05 -42.44
C THR A 266 2.07 14.61 -42.80
N THR A 267 1.14 13.93 -43.47
CA THR A 267 1.15 12.50 -43.82
C THR A 267 2.06 12.12 -44.99
N THR A 268 2.88 11.07 -44.83
CA THR A 268 3.02 9.96 -45.81
C THR A 268 3.52 8.68 -45.12
N SER A 269 2.92 7.54 -45.47
CA SER A 269 3.28 6.17 -45.01
C SER A 269 3.59 6.00 -43.52
N ILE A 270 2.56 6.11 -42.67
CA ILE A 270 2.64 5.62 -41.29
C ILE A 270 2.72 4.08 -41.36
N SER A 271 3.68 3.46 -40.65
CA SER A 271 3.76 2.00 -40.55
C SER A 271 2.48 1.45 -39.91
N MET A 272 2.00 0.29 -40.38
CA MET A 272 0.89 -0.43 -39.71
C MET A 272 1.24 -0.85 -38.27
N SER A 273 2.51 -0.74 -37.87
CA SER A 273 3.03 -0.98 -36.52
C SER A 273 3.43 0.30 -35.75
N ALA A 274 2.92 1.48 -36.11
CA ALA A 274 3.21 2.72 -35.37
C ALA A 274 2.09 3.08 -34.39
N ILE A 275 2.45 3.42 -33.15
CA ILE A 275 1.51 3.84 -32.10
C ILE A 275 1.73 5.33 -31.78
N ASP A 276 0.68 6.13 -31.89
CA ASP A 276 0.73 7.55 -31.55
C ASP A 276 0.79 7.75 -30.03
N LEU A 277 1.90 8.32 -29.55
CA LEU A 277 2.19 8.44 -28.12
C LEU A 277 1.21 9.37 -27.39
N GLU A 278 0.70 10.42 -28.04
CA GLU A 278 -0.27 11.33 -27.44
C GLU A 278 -1.60 10.60 -27.20
N SER A 279 -2.02 9.76 -28.14
CA SER A 279 -3.27 9.01 -28.06
C SER A 279 -3.30 8.07 -26.83
N VAL A 280 -2.20 7.35 -26.59
CA VAL A 280 -2.04 6.53 -25.38
C VAL A 280 -1.93 7.42 -24.13
N ALA A 281 -1.17 8.51 -24.18
CA ALA A 281 -1.05 9.42 -23.05
C ALA A 281 -2.38 10.02 -22.59
N VAL A 282 -3.24 10.49 -23.50
CA VAL A 282 -4.55 11.03 -23.13
C VAL A 282 -5.44 9.94 -22.53
N HIS A 283 -5.47 8.72 -23.08
CA HIS A 283 -6.22 7.59 -22.53
C HIS A 283 -5.79 7.25 -21.09
N GLU A 284 -4.50 7.00 -20.87
CA GLU A 284 -3.97 6.58 -19.57
C GLU A 284 -4.09 7.70 -18.51
N ILE A 285 -4.02 8.97 -18.90
CA ILE A 285 -4.30 10.07 -17.97
C ILE A 285 -5.76 10.03 -17.47
N GLY A 286 -6.73 9.62 -18.28
CA GLY A 286 -8.11 9.41 -17.80
C GLY A 286 -8.19 8.39 -16.66
N HIS A 287 -7.43 7.31 -16.73
CA HIS A 287 -7.26 6.35 -15.64
C HIS A 287 -6.54 6.93 -14.42
N LEU A 288 -5.46 7.71 -14.63
CA LEU A 288 -4.77 8.47 -13.57
C LEU A 288 -5.68 9.48 -12.88
N LEU A 289 -6.82 9.83 -13.48
CA LEU A 289 -7.84 10.69 -12.91
C LEU A 289 -9.03 9.92 -12.31
N GLY A 290 -9.15 8.61 -12.58
CA GLY A 290 -10.13 7.72 -11.94
C GLY A 290 -11.26 7.22 -12.85
N LEU A 291 -11.25 7.58 -14.13
CA LEU A 291 -12.16 7.01 -15.12
C LEU A 291 -11.82 5.53 -15.33
N GLY A 292 -12.85 4.70 -15.44
CA GLY A 292 -12.71 3.38 -16.05
C GLY A 292 -12.78 3.50 -17.58
N HIS A 293 -12.84 2.37 -18.27
CA HIS A 293 -13.05 2.37 -19.71
C HIS A 293 -14.45 2.90 -20.11
N SER A 294 -14.66 3.10 -21.41
CA SER A 294 -15.98 3.39 -22.00
C SER A 294 -16.30 2.38 -23.10
N SER A 295 -17.58 2.03 -23.25
CA SER A 295 -18.09 1.21 -24.35
C SER A 295 -18.40 2.01 -25.61
N VAL A 296 -18.02 3.28 -25.69
CA VAL A 296 -18.22 4.16 -26.86
C VAL A 296 -16.92 4.20 -27.67
N GLU A 297 -16.92 3.68 -28.91
CA GLU A 297 -15.68 3.56 -29.72
C GLU A 297 -15.01 4.91 -30.01
N ASP A 298 -15.77 6.02 -30.03
CA ASP A 298 -15.23 7.38 -30.20
C ASP A 298 -14.61 7.98 -28.94
N ALA A 299 -14.98 7.51 -27.73
CA ALA A 299 -14.50 8.06 -26.47
C ALA A 299 -13.02 7.75 -26.25
N ILE A 300 -12.23 8.69 -25.70
CA ILE A 300 -10.80 8.43 -25.45
C ILE A 300 -10.63 7.25 -24.51
N MET A 301 -11.53 7.06 -23.54
CA MET A 301 -11.53 5.92 -22.62
C MET A 301 -11.93 4.57 -23.25
N TYR A 302 -12.13 4.49 -24.57
CA TYR A 302 -12.27 3.19 -25.25
C TYR A 302 -10.96 2.38 -25.16
N PRO A 303 -10.97 1.10 -24.76
CA PRO A 303 -9.74 0.37 -24.40
C PRO A 303 -8.72 0.17 -25.52
N SER A 304 -9.18 0.04 -26.77
CA SER A 304 -8.32 -0.27 -27.93
C SER A 304 -7.90 1.01 -28.66
N ILE A 305 -6.61 1.07 -29.03
CA ILE A 305 -5.99 2.25 -29.66
C ILE A 305 -5.38 1.78 -30.98
N SER A 306 -6.03 2.10 -32.10
CA SER A 306 -5.65 1.60 -33.42
C SER A 306 -4.30 2.15 -33.88
N SER A 307 -3.39 1.25 -34.28
CA SER A 307 -2.11 1.63 -34.89
C SER A 307 -2.32 2.45 -36.17
N GLY A 308 -1.39 3.35 -36.46
CA GLY A 308 -1.49 4.26 -37.60
C GLY A 308 -2.56 5.35 -37.50
N SER A 309 -3.28 5.45 -36.38
CA SER A 309 -4.28 6.49 -36.12
C SER A 309 -3.87 7.38 -34.94
N ARG A 310 -4.38 8.61 -34.90
CA ARG A 310 -4.21 9.55 -33.79
C ARG A 310 -5.59 9.94 -33.25
N LYS A 311 -5.84 9.65 -31.98
CA LYS A 311 -7.09 9.87 -31.26
C LYS A 311 -6.76 10.53 -29.93
N VAL A 312 -7.00 11.84 -29.83
CA VAL A 312 -6.55 12.68 -28.69
C VAL A 312 -7.63 13.67 -28.22
N GLU A 313 -8.73 13.78 -28.96
CA GLU A 313 -9.84 14.66 -28.60
C GLU A 313 -10.75 13.95 -27.59
N LEU A 314 -11.16 14.66 -26.53
CA LEU A 314 -12.07 14.11 -25.52
C LEU A 314 -13.50 14.12 -26.07
N ALA A 315 -14.15 12.96 -26.14
CA ALA A 315 -15.54 12.88 -26.53
C ALA A 315 -16.44 13.32 -25.37
N ASN A 316 -17.72 13.57 -25.68
CA ASN A 316 -18.71 13.97 -24.68
C ASN A 316 -18.83 12.97 -23.51
N ASP A 317 -18.63 11.67 -23.74
CA ASP A 317 -18.66 10.67 -22.66
C ASP A 317 -17.49 10.85 -21.67
N ASP A 318 -16.27 11.09 -22.18
CA ASP A 318 -15.08 11.36 -21.37
C ASP A 318 -15.23 12.66 -20.56
N ILE A 319 -15.76 13.71 -21.21
CA ILE A 319 -16.02 15.02 -20.60
C ILE A 319 -17.05 14.88 -19.47
N GLN A 320 -18.16 14.18 -19.70
CA GLN A 320 -19.16 13.95 -18.67
C GLN A 320 -18.60 13.13 -17.49
N GLY A 321 -17.82 12.09 -17.78
CA GLY A 321 -17.17 11.26 -16.76
C GLY A 321 -16.20 12.05 -15.88
N ILE A 322 -15.30 12.85 -16.46
CA ILE A 322 -14.32 13.62 -15.66
C ILE A 322 -14.97 14.74 -14.86
N GLN A 323 -15.99 15.39 -15.42
CA GLN A 323 -16.74 16.44 -14.74
C GLN A 323 -17.59 15.88 -13.59
N ALA A 324 -18.08 14.65 -13.68
CA ALA A 324 -18.75 13.97 -12.58
C ALA A 324 -17.80 13.70 -11.37
N LEU A 325 -16.50 13.45 -11.60
CA LEU A 325 -15.52 13.24 -10.52
C LEU A 325 -15.02 14.52 -9.87
N TYR A 326 -14.78 15.58 -10.66
CA TYR A 326 -14.02 16.76 -10.22
C TYR A 326 -14.77 18.09 -10.31
N GLY A 327 -15.91 18.14 -11.01
CA GLY A 327 -16.62 19.36 -11.39
C GLY A 327 -16.10 19.94 -12.71
N ASN A 328 -16.97 20.67 -13.41
CA ASN A 328 -16.65 21.33 -14.67
C ASN A 328 -15.59 22.43 -14.51
N ASN A 329 -14.77 22.63 -15.53
CA ASN A 329 -13.98 23.85 -15.67
C ASN A 329 -14.92 25.00 -16.09
N PRO A 330 -15.00 26.12 -15.35
CA PRO A 330 -15.88 27.25 -15.71
C PRO A 330 -15.54 27.91 -17.06
N ASN A 331 -14.33 27.67 -17.58
CA ASN A 331 -13.86 28.18 -18.87
C ASN A 331 -14.04 27.18 -20.03
N PHE A 332 -14.60 25.99 -19.77
CA PHE A 332 -14.81 24.98 -20.81
C PHE A 332 -15.89 25.44 -21.80
N ASN A 333 -15.50 25.67 -23.05
CA ASN A 333 -16.36 26.30 -24.06
C ASN A 333 -17.07 25.31 -25.00
N GLY A 334 -16.89 23.99 -24.80
CA GLY A 334 -17.67 22.93 -25.45
C GLY A 334 -17.56 22.81 -26.99
N SER A 335 -16.55 23.42 -27.60
CA SER A 335 -16.53 23.71 -29.05
C SER A 335 -16.10 22.55 -29.98
N SER A 336 -15.88 21.34 -29.46
CA SER A 336 -15.33 20.19 -30.21
C SER A 336 -16.33 19.03 -30.39
N VAL A 337 -17.52 19.32 -30.93
CA VAL A 337 -18.46 18.29 -31.39
C VAL A 337 -18.65 18.40 -32.91
N PRO A 338 -18.01 17.54 -33.71
CA PRO A 338 -18.44 17.27 -35.08
C PRO A 338 -19.80 16.55 -35.05
N THR A 339 -20.79 17.10 -35.75
CA THR A 339 -22.10 16.47 -35.96
C THR A 339 -22.02 15.16 -36.75
N ASP A 340 -22.96 14.26 -36.48
CA ASP A 340 -23.19 13.00 -37.20
C ASP A 340 -22.90 13.08 -38.72
N GLN A 341 -21.91 12.30 -39.18
CA GLN A 341 -21.86 11.85 -40.57
C GLN A 341 -21.95 10.33 -40.63
N GLN A 342 -23.19 9.88 -40.80
CA GLN A 342 -23.58 8.58 -41.32
C GLN A 342 -22.64 8.11 -42.44
N ARG A 343 -21.96 6.98 -42.26
CA ARG A 343 -21.31 6.22 -43.34
C ARG A 343 -21.61 4.74 -43.23
N ASP A 344 -22.13 4.21 -44.32
CA ASP A 344 -22.65 2.86 -44.42
C ASP A 344 -21.54 1.79 -44.36
N THR A 345 -21.79 0.75 -43.58
CA THR A 345 -21.02 -0.49 -43.62
C THR A 345 -21.60 -1.44 -44.67
N SER A 346 -20.99 -1.48 -45.86
CA SER A 346 -21.17 -2.59 -46.80
C SER A 346 -19.85 -3.36 -46.95
N GLY A 347 -19.77 -4.51 -46.27
CA GLY A 347 -18.62 -5.39 -46.40
C GLY A 347 -18.64 -6.17 -47.72
N ALA A 348 -17.46 -6.48 -48.26
CA ALA A 348 -17.30 -7.49 -49.31
C ALA A 348 -15.97 -8.23 -49.13
N HIS A 349 -16.04 -9.55 -49.28
CA HIS A 349 -14.92 -10.48 -49.16
C HIS A 349 -13.80 -10.19 -50.18
N GLY A 350 -12.57 -10.52 -49.80
CA GLY A 350 -11.48 -10.63 -50.76
C GLY A 350 -11.71 -11.77 -51.75
N ALA A 351 -11.64 -11.47 -53.04
CA ALA A 351 -11.45 -12.43 -54.11
C ALA A 351 -10.34 -11.91 -55.04
N TYR A 352 -9.41 -12.79 -55.39
CA TYR A 352 -8.29 -12.49 -56.28
C TYR A 352 -8.79 -12.06 -57.67
N PHE A 353 -8.17 -11.04 -58.30
CA PHE A 353 -7.54 -11.13 -59.63
C PHE A 353 -6.82 -9.82 -60.05
N LEU A 354 -6.05 -9.89 -61.14
CA LEU A 354 -5.16 -8.84 -61.68
C LEU A 354 -5.88 -7.56 -62.12
N GLY A 355 -5.20 -6.40 -62.05
CA GLY A 355 -5.64 -5.18 -62.75
C GLY A 355 -4.72 -3.96 -62.53
N SER A 356 -4.20 -3.40 -63.62
CA SER A 356 -3.21 -2.30 -63.65
C SER A 356 -3.81 -0.88 -63.77
N CYS A 357 -3.00 0.11 -63.36
CA CYS A 357 -2.88 1.48 -63.93
C CYS A 357 -3.79 2.65 -63.47
N LEU A 358 -3.07 3.70 -63.00
CA LEU A 358 -3.20 5.14 -63.34
C LEU A 358 -4.42 5.99 -62.88
N GLY A 359 -4.12 7.14 -62.25
CA GLY A 359 -4.63 8.42 -62.77
C GLY A 359 -5.20 9.49 -61.81
N LEU A 360 -4.36 10.49 -61.46
CA LEU A 360 -4.66 11.95 -61.50
C LEU A 360 -5.81 12.58 -60.64
N SER A 361 -5.41 13.26 -59.55
CA SER A 361 -5.54 14.72 -59.26
C SER A 361 -6.76 15.54 -59.79
N PHE A 362 -7.38 16.47 -59.04
CA PHE A 362 -6.81 17.80 -58.64
C PHE A 362 -7.67 18.58 -57.59
N PHE A 363 -7.17 19.73 -57.14
CA PHE A 363 -7.64 20.68 -56.09
C PHE A 363 -8.95 21.47 -56.39
N VAL A 364 -9.53 22.14 -55.36
CA VAL A 364 -9.53 23.63 -55.18
C VAL A 364 -10.24 24.09 -53.88
N VAL A 365 -9.84 25.28 -53.38
CA VAL A 365 -10.11 25.91 -52.07
C VAL A 365 -11.23 26.97 -52.11
N ALA A 366 -11.94 27.21 -51.00
CA ALA A 366 -12.50 28.52 -50.64
C ALA A 366 -12.73 28.65 -49.11
N ALA A 367 -12.69 29.88 -48.56
CA ALA A 367 -12.88 30.21 -47.15
C ALA A 367 -13.93 31.34 -46.98
N VAL A 368 -14.36 31.67 -45.75
CA VAL A 368 -14.49 33.06 -45.22
C VAL A 368 -15.07 33.15 -43.77
N LEU A 369 -14.50 34.10 -43.04
CA LEU A 369 -14.69 34.74 -41.71
C LEU A 369 -16.13 34.96 -41.15
N GLY A 370 -16.27 35.21 -39.82
CA GLY A 370 -17.42 36.01 -39.29
C GLY A 370 -17.78 36.12 -37.77
N LEU A 371 -16.93 36.73 -36.93
CA LEU A 371 -17.24 37.61 -35.74
C LEU A 371 -18.48 37.46 -34.78
N SER A 372 -18.17 37.38 -33.46
CA SER A 372 -18.70 38.11 -32.27
C SER A 372 -20.18 38.49 -32.04
N HIS A 373 -20.73 38.22 -30.83
CA HIS A 373 -20.85 39.24 -29.73
C HIS A 373 -21.49 38.78 -28.38
N HIS A 374 -20.86 39.22 -27.28
CA HIS A 374 -21.38 39.72 -25.97
C HIS A 374 -22.84 39.55 -25.48
N ILE A 375 -22.99 39.33 -24.15
CA ILE A 375 -23.90 39.97 -23.12
C ILE A 375 -24.15 38.99 -21.95
N SER A 376 -24.52 39.33 -20.70
CA SER A 376 -24.09 40.36 -19.72
C SER A 376 -24.91 40.16 -18.41
N LEU A 377 -24.22 40.00 -17.28
CA LEU A 377 -24.61 40.41 -15.90
C LEU A 377 -26.09 40.45 -15.45
N ARG A 378 -26.41 39.68 -14.39
CA ARG A 378 -26.79 40.14 -13.00
C ARG A 378 -27.40 38.96 -12.20
N ARG A 379 -27.47 38.87 -10.86
CA ARG A 379 -26.89 39.48 -9.63
C ARG A 379 -28.01 39.33 -8.55
N MET A 380 -27.64 39.23 -7.27
CA MET A 380 -28.50 39.04 -6.06
C MET A 380 -28.77 37.55 -5.72
N GLY A 381 -28.65 37.10 -4.47
CA GLY A 381 -28.14 37.76 -3.26
C GLY A 381 -28.27 36.91 -1.98
N LEU A 382 -27.74 37.44 -0.86
CA LEU A 382 -27.88 37.00 0.55
C LEU A 382 -27.01 35.84 1.12
N LEU A 383 -26.07 36.25 2.00
CA LEU A 383 -25.85 35.81 3.40
C LEU A 383 -25.45 34.36 3.77
N LEU A 384 -24.13 34.21 4.06
CA LEU A 384 -23.51 33.67 5.31
C LEU A 384 -23.78 32.20 5.79
N PRO A 385 -22.92 31.61 6.67
CA PRO A 385 -22.54 30.20 6.49
C PRO A 385 -22.76 29.19 7.66
N PHE A 386 -22.61 27.90 7.35
CA PHE A 386 -22.36 26.71 8.24
C PHE A 386 -23.50 26.23 9.18
N PRO A 387 -23.48 25.00 9.77
CA PRO A 387 -22.61 23.81 9.58
C PRO A 387 -23.34 22.42 9.44
N MET A 388 -22.52 21.35 9.37
CA MET A 388 -22.79 19.89 9.54
C MET A 388 -24.01 19.44 10.39
N PRO A 389 -24.71 18.35 9.99
CA PRO A 389 -25.67 17.64 10.84
C PRO A 389 -25.11 16.35 11.47
N CYS A 390 -25.00 16.34 12.80
CA CYS A 390 -25.13 15.11 13.61
C CYS A 390 -26.55 15.08 14.21
N ARG A 391 -27.21 13.91 14.23
CA ARG A 391 -28.55 13.76 14.82
C ARG A 391 -28.51 14.00 16.33
N ARG A 392 -29.45 14.80 16.85
CA ARG A 392 -29.53 15.24 18.25
C ARG A 392 -30.95 15.06 18.77
N ASN A 393 -31.12 14.41 19.93
CA ASN A 393 -32.34 14.53 20.73
C ASN A 393 -32.21 15.74 21.68
N LYS A 394 -33.37 16.33 22.04
CA LYS A 394 -33.53 17.53 22.89
C LYS A 394 -33.00 17.26 24.34
N GLU A 395 -32.77 18.23 25.24
CA GLU A 395 -33.34 19.59 25.40
C GLU A 395 -32.40 20.48 26.29
N PRO A 396 -32.88 21.50 27.02
CA PRO A 396 -32.87 22.94 26.69
C PRO A 396 -31.62 23.74 27.10
N LYS A 397 -31.56 25.01 26.67
CA LYS A 397 -30.49 25.99 26.95
C LYS A 397 -30.78 26.84 28.20
N PHE A 398 -29.73 27.30 28.87
CA PHE A 398 -29.63 28.67 29.38
C PHE A 398 -28.21 29.24 29.18
N GLN A 399 -28.14 30.54 28.93
CA GLN A 399 -26.99 31.46 28.76
C GLN A 399 -27.50 32.86 29.22
N PRO A 400 -26.69 33.94 29.37
CA PRO A 400 -25.31 34.20 28.93
C PRO A 400 -24.31 34.08 30.12
N SER A 401 -23.16 34.76 30.29
CA SER A 401 -22.51 35.91 29.61
C SER A 401 -20.97 35.94 29.70
N SER A 402 -20.39 36.96 29.06
CA SER A 402 -18.97 37.32 28.92
C SER A 402 -18.34 38.03 30.14
N ASN A 403 -17.05 37.79 30.44
CA ASN A 403 -15.93 38.74 30.22
C ASN A 403 -14.63 38.39 30.98
N HIS A 404 -13.54 39.00 30.50
CA HIS A 404 -12.26 39.31 31.18
C HIS A 404 -11.15 38.25 31.43
N LEU A 405 -9.94 38.74 31.15
CA LEU A 405 -8.61 38.36 31.62
C LEU A 405 -8.55 37.70 33.00
N GLN A 406 -7.86 36.55 33.14
CA GLN A 406 -6.53 36.47 33.81
C GLN A 406 -5.98 35.03 33.83
N SER A 407 -4.69 34.93 34.16
CA SER A 407 -3.99 33.66 34.41
C SER A 407 -4.49 33.01 35.70
N GLU A 408 -4.78 31.71 35.68
CA GLU A 408 -4.54 30.84 36.84
C GLU A 408 -4.13 29.43 36.39
N LEU A 409 -3.11 28.87 37.05
CA LEU A 409 -2.87 27.43 37.04
C LEU A 409 -3.91 26.77 37.94
N SER A 410 -4.66 25.78 37.45
CA SER A 410 -5.34 24.83 38.34
C SER A 410 -5.56 23.45 37.72
N ASN A 411 -5.41 22.44 38.57
CA ASN A 411 -5.49 21.01 38.25
C ASN A 411 -6.81 20.61 37.56
N ALA A 412 -6.75 20.25 36.27
CA ALA A 412 -7.88 19.66 35.55
C ALA A 412 -7.93 18.13 35.74
N SER A 413 -9.08 17.64 36.19
CA SER A 413 -9.27 16.28 36.73
C SER A 413 -9.30 15.14 35.69
N LEU A 414 -8.68 14.01 36.05
CA LEU A 414 -8.65 12.73 35.32
C LEU A 414 -10.03 12.01 35.26
N SER A 415 -10.98 12.51 34.47
CA SER A 415 -12.26 11.83 34.23
C SER A 415 -12.60 11.72 32.74
N SER A 416 -12.08 10.68 32.08
CA SER A 416 -12.56 10.26 30.76
C SER A 416 -13.78 9.34 30.90
N GLN A 417 -14.81 9.52 30.04
CA GLN A 417 -16.00 8.65 30.07
C GLN A 417 -15.63 7.18 29.77
N PRO A 418 -16.27 6.21 30.44
CA PRO A 418 -15.92 4.79 30.31
C PRO A 418 -16.34 4.21 28.95
N SER A 419 -15.38 3.85 28.09
CA SER A 419 -15.61 3.18 26.80
C SER A 419 -16.22 1.77 26.90
N LEU A 420 -16.10 1.14 28.08
CA LEU A 420 -16.56 -0.22 28.36
C LEU A 420 -17.37 -0.24 29.68
N PRO A 421 -18.63 0.22 29.73
CA PRO A 421 -19.39 0.30 30.99
C PRO A 421 -19.55 -1.04 31.73
N SER A 422 -19.51 -2.16 31.00
CA SER A 422 -19.68 -3.52 31.52
C SER A 422 -18.40 -4.17 32.07
N VAL A 423 -17.25 -3.48 32.04
CA VAL A 423 -15.96 -4.04 32.53
C VAL A 423 -15.48 -3.25 33.74
N PRO A 424 -15.24 -3.89 34.91
CA PRO A 424 -14.82 -3.20 36.12
C PRO A 424 -13.48 -2.48 35.92
N SER A 425 -13.34 -1.30 36.54
CA SER A 425 -12.06 -0.60 36.61
C SER A 425 -11.18 -1.25 37.66
N LEU A 426 -9.97 -1.66 37.29
CA LEU A 426 -8.97 -2.20 38.22
C LEU A 426 -8.11 -1.11 38.88
N ALA A 427 -8.17 0.11 38.35
CA ALA A 427 -7.68 1.30 39.04
C ALA A 427 -8.83 1.89 39.90
N PRO A 428 -8.59 2.19 41.19
CA PRO A 428 -9.63 2.72 42.07
C PRO A 428 -10.12 4.09 41.61
N SER A 429 -11.44 4.28 41.61
CA SER A 429 -12.05 5.61 41.53
C SER A 429 -11.61 6.46 42.72
N SER A 430 -11.47 7.77 42.51
CA SER A 430 -10.83 8.75 43.41
C SER A 430 -11.59 9.08 44.72
N SER A 431 -12.20 8.08 45.36
CA SER A 431 -12.99 8.20 46.60
C SER A 431 -12.22 7.82 47.88
N PHE A 432 -11.10 7.08 47.79
CA PHE A 432 -10.23 6.78 48.94
C PHE A 432 -8.96 7.64 48.95
N ARG A 433 -9.09 8.89 49.40
CA ARG A 433 -7.97 9.78 49.70
C ARG A 433 -7.45 9.56 51.13
N LYS A 434 -6.76 8.45 51.38
CA LYS A 434 -5.86 8.29 52.54
C LYS A 434 -4.56 7.63 52.07
N GLN A 435 -3.44 8.30 52.37
CA GLN A 435 -2.09 8.08 51.82
C GLN A 435 -1.99 8.37 50.31
N ALA A 436 -1.19 9.39 49.97
CA ALA A 436 -0.73 9.55 48.59
C ALA A 436 0.28 8.44 48.30
N PRO A 437 0.20 7.73 47.15
CA PRO A 437 1.23 6.77 46.78
C PRO A 437 2.56 7.51 46.65
N ALA A 438 3.64 6.92 47.17
CA ALA A 438 4.98 7.50 47.08
C ALA A 438 5.30 7.82 45.61
N ALA A 439 5.48 9.11 45.31
CA ALA A 439 5.55 9.60 43.95
C ALA A 439 6.76 9.00 43.23
N SER A 440 6.52 8.29 42.12
CA SER A 440 7.62 7.80 41.27
C SER A 440 8.26 8.99 40.56
N GLU A 441 9.46 9.34 40.97
CA GLU A 441 10.28 10.36 40.30
C GLU A 441 10.60 9.88 38.88
N HIS A 442 10.29 10.71 37.89
CA HIS A 442 10.49 10.39 36.49
C HIS A 442 11.01 11.60 35.74
N GLN A 443 12.02 11.39 34.90
CA GLN A 443 12.67 12.44 34.13
C GLN A 443 12.94 11.96 32.71
N CYS A 444 12.68 12.81 31.71
CA CYS A 444 13.23 12.63 30.37
C CYS A 444 14.74 12.90 30.43
N SER A 445 15.53 11.83 30.48
CA SER A 445 17.00 11.89 30.58
C SER A 445 17.64 12.37 29.27
N ALA A 446 17.11 11.94 28.11
CA ALA A 446 17.59 12.37 26.81
C ALA A 446 16.51 12.28 25.72
N THR A 447 16.67 13.05 24.64
CA THR A 447 15.91 12.90 23.39
C THR A 447 16.89 12.61 22.27
N LEU A 448 16.78 11.42 21.65
CA LEU A 448 17.55 11.06 20.47
C LEU A 448 16.78 11.51 19.23
N LYS A 449 17.38 12.42 18.46
CA LYS A 449 16.87 12.88 17.16
C LYS A 449 17.93 12.63 16.10
N VAL A 450 17.54 12.00 14.99
CA VAL A 450 18.44 11.79 13.85
C VAL A 450 18.47 13.07 13.02
N LYS A 451 19.65 13.66 12.86
CA LYS A 451 19.88 14.85 12.01
C LYS A 451 19.58 14.48 10.55
N GLY A 452 18.73 15.24 9.88
CA GLY A 452 18.34 15.02 8.47
C GLY A 452 17.18 14.04 8.23
N ASN A 453 16.89 13.09 9.13
CA ASN A 453 15.78 12.14 8.92
C ASN A 453 14.44 12.67 9.47
N SER A 454 13.42 12.64 8.61
CA SER A 454 12.02 12.93 8.94
C SER A 454 11.17 11.67 9.22
N SER A 455 11.80 10.50 9.28
CA SER A 455 11.13 9.20 9.44
C SER A 455 10.85 8.85 10.91
N TYR A 456 9.62 8.42 11.19
CA TYR A 456 9.20 7.99 12.54
C TYR A 456 9.67 6.56 12.84
N ILE A 457 9.66 6.20 14.12
CA ILE A 457 10.24 4.94 14.63
C ILE A 457 9.11 3.98 15.04
N PRO A 458 8.66 3.09 14.13
CA PRO A 458 7.64 2.07 14.43
C PRO A 458 8.06 0.98 15.41
N SER A 459 9.36 0.69 15.57
CA SER A 459 9.83 -0.41 16.41
C SER A 459 11.17 -0.13 17.13
N LEU A 460 11.31 -0.70 18.33
CA LEU A 460 12.52 -0.64 19.16
C LEU A 460 12.81 -2.04 19.73
N ALA A 461 14.09 -2.38 19.88
CA ALA A 461 14.57 -3.60 20.55
C ALA A 461 15.86 -3.30 21.33
N ILE A 462 16.13 -4.04 22.41
CA ILE A 462 17.33 -3.88 23.23
C ILE A 462 18.12 -5.19 23.21
N ALA A 463 19.44 -5.10 23.10
CA ALA A 463 20.35 -6.22 23.33
C ALA A 463 21.66 -5.73 23.95
N GLY A 464 21.98 -6.25 25.14
CA GLY A 464 23.13 -5.78 25.92
C GLY A 464 23.12 -4.25 26.09
N LYS A 465 24.25 -3.61 25.81
CA LYS A 465 24.40 -2.14 25.86
C LYS A 465 23.85 -1.41 24.62
N LEU A 466 23.17 -2.08 23.68
CA LEU A 466 22.67 -1.45 22.46
C LEU A 466 21.13 -1.35 22.45
N LEU A 467 20.64 -0.19 22.01
CA LEU A 467 19.27 0.05 21.58
C LEU A 467 19.24 -0.01 20.05
N TYR A 468 18.37 -0.85 19.50
CA TYR A 468 18.08 -0.93 18.08
C TYR A 468 16.73 -0.26 17.80
N GLY A 469 16.64 0.51 16.73
CA GLY A 469 15.41 1.14 16.29
C GLY A 469 15.20 0.98 14.80
N GLY A 470 14.01 0.53 14.44
CA GLY A 470 13.57 0.34 13.07
C GLY A 470 12.73 1.53 12.65
N SER A 471 13.08 2.12 11.51
CA SER A 471 12.46 3.34 11.00
C SER A 471 11.39 3.05 9.95
N SER A 472 10.52 4.03 9.74
CA SER A 472 9.48 4.01 8.70
C SER A 472 10.01 4.08 7.27
N ASN A 473 11.29 4.45 7.07
CA ASN A 473 11.98 4.43 5.77
C ASN A 473 12.85 3.16 5.54
N GLY A 474 12.71 2.13 6.38
CA GLY A 474 13.49 0.90 6.25
C GLY A 474 14.90 0.93 6.84
N GLU A 475 15.37 2.07 7.35
CA GLU A 475 16.61 2.10 8.11
C GLU A 475 16.49 1.38 9.45
N ILE A 476 17.54 0.66 9.84
CA ILE A 476 17.76 0.17 11.19
C ILE A 476 19.00 0.86 11.73
N ARG A 477 18.91 1.45 12.93
CA ARG A 477 20.02 2.12 13.60
C ARG A 477 20.25 1.54 15.00
N ALA A 478 21.50 1.63 15.47
CA ALA A 478 21.91 1.21 16.79
C ALA A 478 22.56 2.35 17.57
N TRP A 479 22.12 2.55 18.81
CA TRP A 479 22.63 3.54 19.77
C TRP A 479 23.25 2.83 20.99
N ASN A 480 24.37 3.34 21.49
CA ASN A 480 24.99 2.84 22.72
C ASN A 480 24.30 3.43 23.95
N ARG A 481 23.75 2.56 24.81
CA ARG A 481 22.95 2.88 26.00
C ARG A 481 23.78 3.32 27.22
N ASP A 482 25.11 3.34 27.15
CA ASP A 482 25.97 3.66 28.30
C ASP A 482 25.65 5.08 28.86
N PRO A 483 25.19 5.19 30.12
CA PRO A 483 24.74 6.46 30.70
C PRO A 483 25.79 7.58 30.62
N ASN A 484 27.08 7.22 30.71
CA ASN A 484 28.18 8.18 30.72
C ASN A 484 28.34 8.93 29.38
N ASN A 485 27.89 8.36 28.24
CA ASN A 485 27.93 9.05 26.95
C ASN A 485 26.88 10.17 26.83
N TYR A 486 25.78 10.10 27.60
CA TYR A 486 24.66 11.03 27.45
C TYR A 486 24.79 12.29 28.31
N VAL A 487 25.69 12.31 29.31
CA VAL A 487 25.81 13.38 30.32
C VAL A 487 26.17 14.75 29.71
N ASN A 488 26.84 14.77 28.55
CA ASN A 488 27.32 16.01 27.91
C ASN A 488 26.60 16.35 26.59
N ILE A 489 25.55 15.62 26.19
CA ILE A 489 24.91 15.82 24.87
C ILE A 489 23.74 16.80 24.97
N THR A 490 24.00 18.07 24.67
CA THR A 490 22.95 19.04 24.33
C THR A 490 22.22 18.62 23.04
N SER A 491 20.99 19.09 22.85
CA SER A 491 20.00 18.52 21.92
C SER A 491 20.27 18.63 20.41
N THR A 492 21.52 18.93 19.99
CA THR A 492 21.90 19.25 18.61
C THR A 492 22.76 18.18 17.93
N ASP A 493 23.53 17.38 18.67
CA ASP A 493 24.67 16.62 18.10
C ASP A 493 24.57 15.09 18.22
N VAL A 494 23.39 14.53 18.53
CA VAL A 494 23.14 13.07 18.54
C VAL A 494 23.34 12.39 17.17
N GLY A 495 23.49 13.16 16.09
CA GLY A 495 23.63 12.65 14.71
C GLY A 495 24.80 11.68 14.50
N ASP A 496 25.94 11.92 15.16
CA ASP A 496 27.21 11.21 14.90
C ASP A 496 27.46 9.99 15.81
N HIS A 497 26.46 9.55 16.59
CA HIS A 497 26.61 8.42 17.53
C HIS A 497 25.67 7.24 17.24
N ALA A 498 24.90 7.30 16.15
CA ALA A 498 23.98 6.26 15.72
C ALA A 498 24.57 5.45 14.57
N ASN A 499 25.01 4.21 14.83
CA ASN A 499 25.51 3.33 13.77
C ASN A 499 24.35 2.81 12.92
N VAL A 500 24.42 3.00 11.60
CA VAL A 500 23.47 2.40 10.65
C VAL A 500 23.74 0.89 10.58
N VAL A 501 22.72 0.10 10.94
CA VAL A 501 22.74 -1.37 10.93
C VAL A 501 22.29 -1.90 9.57
N ALA A 502 21.32 -1.22 8.97
CA ALA A 502 20.83 -1.52 7.64
C ALA A 502 20.18 -0.27 7.03
N THR A 503 20.31 -0.11 5.72
CA THR A 503 19.40 0.70 4.90
C THR A 503 18.47 -0.24 4.13
N GLY A 504 17.17 0.05 4.15
CA GLY A 504 16.15 -0.67 3.39
C GLY A 504 15.73 0.09 2.14
N ASN A 505 14.96 -0.54 1.27
CA ASN A 505 14.44 0.06 0.03
C ASN A 505 13.23 1.01 0.31
N GLY A 506 13.19 1.68 1.46
CA GLY A 506 12.06 2.53 1.89
C GLY A 506 11.01 1.84 2.78
N ASP A 507 11.02 0.50 2.90
CA ASP A 507 9.98 -0.26 3.60
C ASP A 507 10.00 -0.12 5.13
N ALA A 508 8.90 0.33 5.74
CA ALA A 508 8.82 0.51 7.19
C ALA A 508 9.11 -0.78 8.01
N VAL A 509 10.03 -0.68 8.98
CA VAL A 509 10.43 -1.78 9.87
C VAL A 509 9.45 -1.94 11.04
N LYS A 510 8.44 -2.79 10.88
CA LYS A 510 7.31 -2.92 11.82
C LYS A 510 7.67 -3.51 13.17
N SER A 511 8.62 -4.44 13.22
CA SER A 511 9.00 -5.13 14.45
C SER A 511 10.46 -5.57 14.40
N LEU A 512 11.11 -5.54 15.57
CA LEU A 512 12.49 -5.96 15.80
C LEU A 512 12.54 -6.93 16.98
N VAL A 513 13.27 -8.03 16.85
CA VAL A 513 13.64 -8.90 17.98
C VAL A 513 15.09 -9.35 17.84
N VAL A 514 15.78 -9.54 18.97
CA VAL A 514 17.19 -9.99 19.01
C VAL A 514 17.32 -11.34 19.69
N LEU A 515 18.15 -12.20 19.11
CA LEU A 515 18.56 -13.49 19.67
C LEU A 515 20.07 -13.68 19.45
N GLY A 516 20.86 -13.72 20.52
CA GLY A 516 22.31 -13.96 20.43
C GLY A 516 23.02 -12.91 19.55
N ASP A 517 23.64 -13.35 18.47
CA ASP A 517 24.29 -12.52 17.45
C ASP A 517 23.36 -12.12 16.29
N LYS A 518 22.03 -12.28 16.42
CA LYS A 518 21.06 -12.11 15.32
C LYS A 518 19.99 -11.10 15.65
N LEU A 519 19.84 -10.09 14.79
CA LEU A 519 18.69 -9.20 14.74
C LEU A 519 17.71 -9.70 13.69
N PHE A 520 16.46 -9.90 14.05
CA PHE A 520 15.37 -10.18 13.12
C PHE A 520 14.54 -8.92 12.94
N SER A 521 14.26 -8.54 11.71
CA SER A 521 13.41 -7.39 11.39
C SER A 521 12.28 -7.77 10.44
N ALA A 522 11.05 -7.40 10.81
CA ALA A 522 9.84 -7.56 10.02
C ALA A 522 9.46 -6.25 9.34
N HIS A 523 8.94 -6.34 8.11
CA HIS A 523 8.81 -5.20 7.20
C HIS A 523 7.43 -5.10 6.57
N GLN A 524 7.11 -3.90 6.08
CA GLN A 524 5.94 -3.63 5.24
C GLN A 524 5.90 -4.54 4.00
N ASP A 525 7.04 -4.85 3.38
CA ASP A 525 7.17 -5.70 2.16
C ASP A 525 6.97 -7.21 2.39
N HIS A 526 6.36 -7.59 3.50
CA HIS A 526 5.95 -8.96 3.83
C HIS A 526 7.12 -9.93 4.10
N LYS A 527 8.36 -9.43 4.11
CA LYS A 527 9.57 -10.22 4.37
C LYS A 527 10.06 -10.04 5.80
N ILE A 528 10.78 -11.04 6.30
CA ILE A 528 11.56 -10.93 7.54
C ILE A 528 13.03 -11.05 7.15
N ARG A 529 13.86 -10.09 7.57
CA ARG A 529 15.30 -10.04 7.27
C ARG A 529 16.08 -10.37 8.55
N VAL A 530 17.13 -11.18 8.43
CA VAL A 530 18.00 -11.56 9.54
C VAL A 530 19.38 -10.96 9.33
N TRP A 531 19.88 -10.26 10.34
CA TRP A 531 21.13 -9.54 10.33
C TRP A 531 22.05 -10.06 11.42
N LYS A 532 23.31 -10.29 11.08
CA LYS A 532 24.36 -10.58 12.05
C LYS A 532 24.75 -9.28 12.76
N ILE A 533 24.75 -9.30 14.09
CA ILE A 533 25.07 -8.18 14.96
C ILE A 533 26.12 -8.60 15.99
N ASP A 534 27.20 -7.84 16.11
CA ASP A 534 28.19 -8.07 17.17
C ASP A 534 27.69 -7.46 18.49
N ASN A 535 27.15 -8.29 19.38
CA ASN A 535 26.72 -7.85 20.71
C ASN A 535 27.86 -7.83 21.75
N ASN A 536 29.05 -8.32 21.39
CA ASN A 536 30.18 -8.42 22.31
C ASN A 536 30.96 -7.11 22.42
N THR A 537 31.23 -6.65 23.64
CA THR A 537 31.75 -5.29 23.93
C THR A 537 33.25 -5.22 24.19
N SER A 538 33.97 -6.35 24.16
CA SER A 538 35.41 -6.42 24.45
C SER A 538 36.33 -5.72 23.42
N ALA A 539 35.80 -5.35 22.25
CA ALA A 539 36.55 -4.69 21.18
C ALA A 539 36.34 -3.16 21.10
N TYR A 540 35.73 -2.53 22.11
CA TYR A 540 35.25 -1.14 22.03
C TYR A 540 36.33 -0.05 22.23
N TYR A 541 37.55 -0.43 22.66
CA TYR A 541 38.67 0.49 22.83
C TYR A 541 39.77 0.23 21.79
N SER A 542 39.85 1.11 20.80
CA SER A 542 41.11 1.42 20.12
C SER A 542 41.83 2.50 20.92
N THR A 543 43.16 2.43 21.03
CA THR A 543 44.03 3.40 21.74
C THR A 543 43.96 4.83 21.18
N SER A 544 43.13 5.07 20.17
CA SER A 544 42.97 6.31 19.41
C SER A 544 41.57 6.93 19.47
N GLY A 545 40.66 6.41 20.30
CA GLY A 545 39.32 7.00 20.55
C GLY A 545 38.32 6.95 19.39
N LYS A 546 38.73 6.51 18.19
CA LYS A 546 37.81 6.31 17.05
C LYS A 546 37.11 4.95 17.13
N LEU A 547 35.78 4.98 17.05
CA LEU A 547 34.94 3.79 16.83
C LEU A 547 35.34 3.12 15.51
N LYS A 548 35.62 1.80 15.53
CA LYS A 548 35.75 1.01 14.30
C LYS A 548 34.38 0.91 13.63
N ASN A 549 34.33 1.12 12.31
CA ASN A 549 33.13 0.85 11.52
C ASN A 549 32.67 -0.59 11.76
N LYS A 550 31.43 -0.72 12.22
CA LYS A 550 30.84 -2.00 12.62
C LYS A 550 30.07 -2.56 11.44
N TYR A 551 30.57 -3.64 10.87
CA TYR A 551 29.94 -4.29 9.71
C TYR A 551 28.74 -5.11 10.18
N TYR A 552 27.59 -4.85 9.57
CA TYR A 552 26.35 -5.58 9.82
C TYR A 552 25.94 -6.30 8.53
N GLU A 553 25.78 -7.61 8.61
CA GLU A 553 25.61 -8.47 7.43
C GLU A 553 24.21 -9.08 7.39
N ARG A 554 23.53 -9.01 6.24
CA ARG A 554 22.22 -9.65 6.04
C ARG A 554 22.38 -11.14 5.71
N ILE A 555 22.41 -11.97 6.74
CA ILE A 555 22.62 -13.42 6.63
C ILE A 555 21.43 -14.21 6.07
N ALA A 556 20.20 -13.69 6.17
CA ALA A 556 19.03 -14.35 5.58
C ALA A 556 17.88 -13.38 5.25
N THR A 557 16.99 -13.82 4.36
CA THR A 557 15.66 -13.24 4.15
C THR A 557 14.66 -14.38 4.06
N LEU A 558 13.59 -14.28 4.85
CA LEU A 558 12.56 -15.30 5.06
C LEU A 558 11.34 -15.01 4.16
N PRO A 559 10.71 -16.03 3.55
CA PRO A 559 11.19 -17.41 3.46
C PRO A 559 12.45 -17.53 2.58
N THR A 560 13.35 -18.42 2.97
CA THR A 560 14.69 -18.57 2.34
C THR A 560 14.58 -19.08 0.91
N LEU A 561 15.64 -18.92 0.10
CA LEU A 561 15.69 -19.51 -1.25
C LEU A 561 15.49 -21.03 -1.23
N ASN A 562 16.01 -21.72 -0.20
CA ASN A 562 15.83 -23.16 -0.03
C ASN A 562 14.38 -23.54 0.33
N ASP A 563 13.71 -22.76 1.19
CA ASP A 563 12.27 -22.95 1.46
C ASP A 563 11.42 -22.69 0.21
N ARG A 564 11.76 -21.66 -0.58
CA ARG A 564 11.06 -21.36 -1.85
C ARG A 564 11.21 -22.50 -2.84
N PHE A 565 12.44 -22.95 -3.08
CA PHE A 565 12.77 -24.03 -4.02
C PHE A 565 12.13 -25.35 -3.58
N THR A 566 12.36 -25.81 -2.34
CA THR A 566 11.79 -27.10 -1.87
C THR A 566 10.26 -27.12 -1.76
N LYS A 567 9.59 -25.96 -1.76
CA LYS A 567 8.12 -25.87 -1.69
C LYS A 567 7.43 -25.55 -3.00
N CYS A 568 8.11 -25.01 -4.03
CA CYS A 568 7.46 -24.70 -5.31
C CYS A 568 7.13 -25.93 -6.18
N PHE A 569 7.83 -27.06 -5.99
CA PHE A 569 7.64 -28.26 -6.85
C PHE A 569 6.39 -29.11 -6.57
N LEU A 570 5.60 -28.79 -5.55
CA LEU A 570 4.39 -29.57 -5.20
C LEU A 570 3.18 -28.66 -5.06
N ALA A 571 2.14 -28.90 -5.86
CA ALA A 571 0.91 -28.12 -5.89
C ALA A 571 0.26 -27.97 -4.49
N ASN A 572 0.34 -29.01 -3.65
CA ASN A 572 -0.18 -29.03 -2.29
C ASN A 572 0.47 -28.00 -1.32
N ASN A 573 1.62 -27.43 -1.68
CA ASN A 573 2.24 -26.35 -0.90
C ASN A 573 1.65 -24.96 -1.21
N TYR A 574 0.90 -24.80 -2.31
CA TYR A 574 0.32 -23.52 -2.68
C TYR A 574 -0.97 -23.25 -1.92
N VAL A 575 -1.14 -21.99 -1.56
CA VAL A 575 -2.27 -21.45 -0.81
C VAL A 575 -2.84 -20.32 -1.63
N GLN A 576 -4.14 -20.35 -1.85
CA GLN A 576 -4.86 -19.19 -2.35
C GLN A 576 -4.90 -18.15 -1.22
N VAL A 577 -4.28 -16.99 -1.44
CA VAL A 577 -4.20 -15.92 -0.43
C VAL A 577 -5.00 -14.69 -0.81
N ARG A 578 -5.26 -14.49 -2.12
CA ARG A 578 -6.29 -13.61 -2.66
C ARG A 578 -6.98 -14.32 -3.83
N ARG A 579 -8.07 -13.76 -4.36
CA ARG A 579 -8.58 -14.15 -5.68
C ARG A 579 -7.39 -14.10 -6.67
N HIS A 580 -7.19 -15.17 -7.43
CA HIS A 580 -6.07 -15.37 -8.38
C HIS A 580 -4.63 -15.43 -7.84
N LYS A 581 -4.34 -15.03 -6.58
CA LYS A 581 -2.97 -15.10 -6.02
C LYS A 581 -2.75 -16.39 -5.22
N LYS A 582 -2.12 -17.38 -5.84
CA LYS A 582 -1.57 -18.56 -5.16
C LYS A 582 -0.11 -18.30 -4.76
N CYS A 583 0.23 -18.50 -3.49
CA CYS A 583 1.61 -18.40 -2.98
C CYS A 583 1.92 -19.63 -2.11
N THR A 584 3.18 -20.08 -2.01
CA THR A 584 3.49 -21.21 -1.13
C THR A 584 3.26 -20.82 0.34
N TRP A 585 2.78 -21.76 1.16
CA TRP A 585 2.31 -21.47 2.54
C TRP A 585 3.35 -20.82 3.45
N VAL A 586 4.63 -20.89 3.08
CA VAL A 586 5.76 -20.26 3.80
C VAL A 586 5.81 -18.74 3.60
N HIS A 587 5.19 -18.16 2.58
CA HIS A 587 5.16 -16.71 2.37
C HIS A 587 4.08 -16.02 3.20
N HIS A 588 4.43 -14.88 3.77
CA HIS A 588 3.44 -13.86 4.09
C HIS A 588 3.09 -13.07 2.83
N VAL A 589 1.83 -12.66 2.70
CA VAL A 589 1.30 -11.94 1.52
C VAL A 589 0.80 -10.54 1.87
N ASP A 590 0.96 -10.16 3.14
CA ASP A 590 0.83 -8.78 3.60
C ASP A 590 1.87 -8.50 4.70
N THR A 591 1.95 -7.24 5.11
CA THR A 591 2.78 -6.65 6.15
C THR A 591 3.04 -7.61 7.31
N VAL A 592 4.30 -7.94 7.60
CA VAL A 592 4.63 -8.68 8.83
C VAL A 592 4.59 -7.68 9.98
N SER A 593 3.54 -7.76 10.80
CA SER A 593 3.17 -6.74 11.78
C SER A 593 3.98 -6.82 13.06
N ALA A 594 4.25 -8.03 13.55
CA ALA A 594 4.95 -8.29 14.80
C ALA A 594 5.76 -9.59 14.76
N LEU A 595 6.81 -9.63 15.57
CA LEU A 595 7.68 -10.79 15.79
C LEU A 595 7.74 -11.13 17.28
N ALA A 596 7.84 -12.42 17.60
CA ALA A 596 8.11 -12.89 18.95
C ALA A 596 9.04 -14.11 18.94
N LEU A 597 9.86 -14.25 19.97
CA LEU A 597 10.75 -15.40 20.19
C LEU A 597 10.21 -16.30 21.30
N SER A 598 10.37 -17.61 21.16
CA SER A 598 10.15 -18.56 22.25
C SER A 598 11.10 -18.30 23.44
N SER A 599 10.82 -18.92 24.59
CA SER A 599 11.66 -18.88 25.79
C SER A 599 13.07 -19.43 25.54
N ASP A 600 13.15 -20.58 24.87
CA ASP A 600 14.39 -21.27 24.47
C ASP A 600 15.10 -20.62 23.26
N GLY A 601 14.49 -19.60 22.64
CA GLY A 601 14.97 -18.98 21.41
C GLY A 601 14.99 -19.90 20.17
N SER A 602 14.49 -21.14 20.24
CA SER A 602 14.53 -22.09 19.11
C SER A 602 13.55 -21.75 17.99
N LEU A 603 12.50 -20.98 18.31
CA LEU A 603 11.43 -20.58 17.40
C LEU A 603 11.25 -19.06 17.34
N LEU A 604 11.14 -18.55 16.12
CA LEU A 604 10.61 -17.23 15.82
C LEU A 604 9.16 -17.38 15.35
N TYR A 605 8.28 -16.54 15.87
CA TYR A 605 6.90 -16.39 15.43
C TYR A 605 6.75 -15.07 14.69
N SER A 606 6.02 -15.07 13.59
CA SER A 606 5.66 -13.86 12.84
C SER A 606 4.17 -13.80 12.58
N THR A 607 3.56 -12.63 12.81
CA THR A 607 2.17 -12.34 12.43
C THR A 607 2.13 -11.39 11.25
N SER A 608 1.05 -11.46 10.46
CA SER A 608 0.83 -10.55 9.34
C SER A 608 -0.61 -10.05 9.25
N TRP A 609 -0.77 -8.95 8.52
CA TRP A 609 -2.06 -8.46 8.05
C TRP A 609 -2.76 -9.44 7.07
N ASP A 610 -2.04 -10.46 6.56
CA ASP A 610 -2.63 -11.58 5.79
C ASP A 610 -3.46 -12.57 6.62
N ARG A 611 -3.71 -12.26 7.89
CA ARG A 611 -4.51 -13.05 8.85
C ARG A 611 -3.89 -14.39 9.25
N THR A 612 -2.61 -14.60 8.91
CA THR A 612 -1.83 -15.78 9.29
C THR A 612 -0.73 -15.46 10.29
N PHE A 613 -0.31 -16.48 11.04
CA PHE A 613 0.97 -16.45 11.72
C PHE A 613 1.80 -17.67 11.36
N LYS A 614 3.12 -17.51 11.35
CA LYS A 614 4.08 -18.55 10.94
C LYS A 614 5.14 -18.77 12.00
N ILE A 615 5.64 -19.99 12.03
CA ILE A 615 6.63 -20.46 12.96
C ILE A 615 7.89 -20.83 12.17
N TRP A 616 9.02 -20.24 12.55
CA TRP A 616 10.32 -20.43 11.90
C TRP A 616 11.32 -20.99 12.90
N ARG A 617 12.15 -21.94 12.48
CA ARG A 617 13.29 -22.39 13.30
C ARG A 617 14.40 -21.33 13.22
N THR A 618 14.93 -20.89 14.34
CA THR A 618 15.96 -19.82 14.38
C THR A 618 17.35 -20.29 13.97
N SER A 619 17.63 -21.60 13.99
CA SER A 619 18.95 -22.16 13.66
C SER A 619 19.21 -22.31 12.16
N ASP A 620 18.20 -22.66 11.36
CA ASP A 620 18.31 -22.88 9.92
C ASP A 620 17.29 -22.08 9.09
N PHE A 621 16.57 -21.15 9.75
CA PHE A 621 15.61 -20.23 9.15
C PHE A 621 14.42 -20.89 8.42
N ARG A 622 14.22 -22.20 8.56
CA ARG A 622 13.13 -22.93 7.89
C ARG A 622 11.77 -22.61 8.48
N CYS A 623 10.77 -22.46 7.61
CA CYS A 623 9.37 -22.37 8.01
C CYS A 623 8.86 -23.76 8.45
N LEU A 624 8.43 -23.88 9.70
CA LEU A 624 7.97 -25.14 10.29
C LEU A 624 6.46 -25.36 10.20
N GLU A 625 5.69 -24.27 10.19
CA GLU A 625 4.22 -24.26 10.21
C GLU A 625 3.69 -22.87 9.83
N SER A 626 2.53 -22.83 9.17
CA SER A 626 1.77 -21.61 8.89
C SER A 626 0.31 -21.83 9.30
N VAL A 627 -0.13 -21.14 10.35
CA VAL A 627 -1.51 -21.17 10.81
C VAL A 627 -2.33 -20.20 9.97
N LYS A 628 -3.07 -20.75 8.99
CA LYS A 628 -3.98 -20.01 8.11
C LYS A 628 -5.28 -19.66 8.84
N ASN A 629 -5.94 -18.58 8.44
CA ASN A 629 -7.20 -18.11 9.02
C ASN A 629 -7.13 -18.05 10.55
N ALA A 630 -5.99 -17.60 11.08
CA ALA A 630 -5.80 -17.50 12.52
C ALA A 630 -6.77 -16.46 13.09
N HIS A 631 -6.99 -15.36 12.37
CA HIS A 631 -7.98 -14.32 12.69
C HIS A 631 -8.86 -14.00 11.49
N ASP A 632 -9.96 -13.30 11.75
CA ASP A 632 -10.93 -12.90 10.71
C ASP A 632 -10.48 -11.60 10.00
N ASP A 633 -9.57 -10.85 10.63
CA ASP A 633 -8.92 -9.65 10.11
C ASP A 633 -7.43 -9.54 10.52
N ALA A 634 -6.75 -8.49 10.06
CA ALA A 634 -5.33 -8.25 10.19
C ALA A 634 -4.78 -8.42 11.63
N ILE A 635 -3.79 -9.28 11.81
CA ILE A 635 -3.16 -9.51 13.12
C ILE A 635 -2.13 -8.40 13.38
N ASN A 636 -2.25 -7.70 14.50
CA ASN A 636 -1.39 -6.56 14.84
C ASN A 636 -0.32 -6.88 15.89
N ALA A 637 -0.60 -7.84 16.78
CA ALA A 637 0.27 -8.14 17.91
C ALA A 637 0.38 -9.66 18.16
N ILE A 638 1.55 -10.08 18.62
CA ILE A 638 1.84 -11.42 19.12
C ILE A 638 2.70 -11.36 20.38
N VAL A 639 2.41 -12.22 21.35
CA VAL A 639 3.30 -12.47 22.48
C VAL A 639 3.34 -13.97 22.78
N VAL A 640 4.53 -14.47 23.13
CA VAL A 640 4.79 -15.88 23.41
C VAL A 640 5.13 -16.01 24.89
N SER A 641 4.50 -16.98 25.54
CA SER A 641 4.72 -17.29 26.95
C SER A 641 6.17 -17.71 27.22
N LYS A 642 6.69 -17.33 28.39
CA LYS A 642 8.08 -17.62 28.79
C LYS A 642 8.22 -18.82 29.73
N SER A 643 7.11 -19.35 30.25
CA SER A 643 7.03 -20.48 31.19
C SER A 643 7.20 -21.88 30.57
N ASN A 644 7.76 -21.99 29.35
CA ASN A 644 7.91 -23.25 28.59
C ASN A 644 6.61 -24.06 28.34
N ASP A 645 5.46 -23.50 28.68
CA ASP A 645 4.12 -24.10 28.54
C ASP A 645 3.58 -24.10 27.10
N GLY A 646 4.25 -23.38 26.20
CA GLY A 646 3.95 -23.37 24.76
C GLY A 646 2.76 -22.49 24.36
N PHE A 647 2.34 -21.56 25.22
CA PHE A 647 1.23 -20.65 24.90
C PHE A 647 1.68 -19.46 24.04
N VAL A 648 0.86 -19.12 23.05
CA VAL A 648 1.04 -18.01 22.11
C VAL A 648 -0.28 -17.22 22.05
N TYR A 649 -0.19 -15.89 22.12
CA TYR A 649 -1.34 -14.99 22.14
C TYR A 649 -1.27 -14.07 20.93
N THR A 650 -2.32 -14.02 20.10
CA THR A 650 -2.42 -13.16 18.92
C THR A 650 -3.58 -12.19 19.03
N GLY A 651 -3.37 -10.92 18.70
CA GLY A 651 -4.38 -9.85 18.78
C GLY A 651 -4.57 -9.18 17.42
N SER A 652 -5.83 -8.95 17.03
CA SER A 652 -6.19 -8.55 15.66
C SER A 652 -7.12 -7.32 15.61
N ALA A 653 -7.22 -6.74 14.41
CA ALA A 653 -8.25 -5.80 14.02
C ALA A 653 -9.68 -6.36 14.17
N ASP A 654 -9.87 -7.69 14.17
CA ASP A 654 -11.16 -8.37 14.39
C ASP A 654 -11.73 -8.22 15.82
N THR A 655 -11.05 -7.43 16.68
CA THR A 655 -11.36 -7.15 18.10
C THR A 655 -11.07 -8.31 19.06
N LYS A 656 -10.61 -9.45 18.56
CA LYS A 656 -10.40 -10.67 19.35
C LYS A 656 -8.92 -10.85 19.70
N ILE A 657 -8.71 -11.60 20.77
CA ILE A 657 -7.40 -12.19 21.10
C ILE A 657 -7.58 -13.71 21.04
N LYS A 658 -6.70 -14.42 20.34
CA LYS A 658 -6.73 -15.88 20.29
C LYS A 658 -5.52 -16.46 21.00
N VAL A 659 -5.77 -17.53 21.76
CA VAL A 659 -4.82 -18.23 22.61
C VAL A 659 -4.54 -19.59 21.99
N TRP A 660 -3.27 -19.82 21.63
CA TRP A 660 -2.82 -21.03 20.95
C TRP A 660 -1.87 -21.82 21.85
N LYS A 661 -2.03 -23.14 21.94
CA LYS A 661 -1.13 -24.04 22.67
C LYS A 661 -0.34 -24.90 21.67
N LYS A 662 0.99 -24.86 21.80
CA LYS A 662 1.92 -25.72 21.09
C LYS A 662 1.80 -27.15 21.63
N LEU A 663 1.29 -28.07 20.82
CA LEU A 663 1.15 -29.48 21.15
C LEU A 663 2.54 -30.15 21.19
N ARG A 664 2.72 -31.08 22.15
CA ARG A 664 3.89 -31.96 22.15
C ARG A 664 3.76 -32.97 20.99
N ALA A 665 4.88 -33.35 20.40
CA ALA A 665 4.95 -34.04 19.11
C ALA A 665 4.35 -35.47 19.04
N ALA A 666 3.80 -35.98 20.15
CA ALA A 666 3.29 -37.35 20.25
C ALA A 666 1.82 -37.52 19.80
N LEU A 667 1.02 -36.45 19.67
CA LEU A 667 -0.45 -36.57 19.62
C LEU A 667 -1.14 -36.26 18.28
N GLN A 668 -0.54 -35.50 17.35
CA GLN A 668 -1.14 -35.27 16.02
C GLN A 668 -0.08 -35.13 14.91
N VAL A 669 -0.34 -35.77 13.77
CA VAL A 669 0.58 -35.82 12.61
C VAL A 669 0.63 -34.51 11.81
N ASN A 670 -0.42 -33.67 11.84
CA ASN A 670 -0.61 -32.58 10.87
C ASN A 670 -0.80 -31.15 11.44
N LYS A 671 -0.93 -30.94 12.75
CA LYS A 671 -1.05 -29.60 13.38
C LYS A 671 -0.22 -29.54 14.65
N LYS A 672 0.63 -28.51 14.82
CA LYS A 672 1.49 -28.35 16.00
C LYS A 672 1.01 -27.24 16.92
N HIS A 673 0.29 -26.24 16.42
CA HIS A 673 -0.43 -25.28 17.26
C HIS A 673 -1.95 -25.47 17.13
N SER A 674 -2.63 -25.45 18.28
CA SER A 674 -4.09 -25.59 18.40
C SER A 674 -4.68 -24.36 19.08
N LEU A 675 -5.88 -23.93 18.66
CA LEU A 675 -6.63 -22.86 19.32
C LEU A 675 -7.24 -23.42 20.60
N VAL A 676 -6.90 -22.83 21.75
CA VAL A 676 -7.42 -23.21 23.07
C VAL A 676 -8.53 -22.27 23.53
N GLN A 677 -8.41 -20.96 23.25
CA GLN A 677 -9.36 -19.98 23.74
C GLN A 677 -9.44 -18.76 22.81
N THR A 678 -10.62 -18.14 22.73
CA THR A 678 -10.81 -16.82 22.10
C THR A 678 -11.35 -15.86 23.15
N LEU A 679 -10.72 -14.69 23.28
CA LEU A 679 -11.02 -13.66 24.27
C LEU A 679 -11.73 -12.49 23.57
N GLU A 680 -13.04 -12.37 23.78
CA GLU A 680 -13.92 -11.45 23.06
C GLU A 680 -14.54 -10.41 24.02
N LYS A 681 -13.75 -9.39 24.39
CA LYS A 681 -14.19 -8.30 25.30
C LYS A 681 -13.78 -6.88 24.89
N HIS A 682 -12.82 -6.74 23.98
CA HIS A 682 -12.55 -5.44 23.35
C HIS A 682 -13.67 -5.05 22.39
N LYS A 683 -13.88 -3.74 22.19
CA LYS A 683 -14.87 -3.21 21.23
C LYS A 683 -14.25 -2.69 19.93
N SER A 684 -12.94 -2.82 19.78
CA SER A 684 -12.19 -2.30 18.64
C SER A 684 -10.87 -3.06 18.49
N ALA A 685 -10.13 -2.76 17.42
CA ALA A 685 -8.87 -3.41 17.07
C ALA A 685 -7.91 -3.50 18.26
N VAL A 686 -7.38 -4.71 18.51
CA VAL A 686 -6.32 -4.95 19.48
C VAL A 686 -4.99 -4.63 18.80
N ASN A 687 -4.25 -3.66 19.32
CA ASN A 687 -3.03 -3.14 18.72
C ASN A 687 -1.77 -3.66 19.40
N ALA A 688 -1.86 -3.99 20.69
CA ALA A 688 -0.72 -4.35 21.52
C ALA A 688 -1.08 -5.44 22.51
N LEU A 689 -0.18 -6.41 22.67
CA LEU A 689 -0.23 -7.47 23.66
C LEU A 689 1.11 -7.52 24.41
N THR A 690 1.07 -7.81 25.71
CA THR A 690 2.27 -8.11 26.48
C THR A 690 1.92 -9.00 27.68
N LEU A 691 2.85 -9.84 28.12
CA LEU A 691 2.69 -10.71 29.28
C LEU A 691 3.44 -10.14 30.48
N SER A 692 2.98 -10.44 31.68
CA SER A 692 3.77 -10.30 32.89
C SER A 692 5.04 -11.17 32.85
N THR A 693 6.06 -10.79 33.60
CA THR A 693 7.33 -11.52 33.69
C THR A 693 7.15 -12.98 34.14
N ASP A 694 6.12 -13.26 34.94
CA ASP A 694 5.71 -14.59 35.42
C ASP A 694 4.81 -15.38 34.43
N GLY A 695 4.39 -14.77 33.31
CA GLY A 695 3.46 -15.36 32.34
C GLY A 695 2.00 -15.48 32.82
N THR A 696 1.68 -15.08 34.06
CA THR A 696 0.35 -15.26 34.68
C THR A 696 -0.70 -14.24 34.22
N VAL A 697 -0.27 -13.11 33.64
CA VAL A 697 -1.15 -12.01 33.22
C VAL A 697 -0.87 -11.61 31.78
N LEU A 698 -1.92 -11.53 30.98
CA LEU A 698 -1.90 -10.87 29.68
C LEU A 698 -2.52 -9.47 29.79
N TYR A 699 -1.82 -8.49 29.25
CA TYR A 699 -2.31 -7.13 29.06
C TYR A 699 -2.58 -6.90 27.58
N SER A 700 -3.77 -6.39 27.24
CA SER A 700 -4.18 -6.13 25.86
C SER A 700 -4.66 -4.70 25.68
N GLY A 701 -4.03 -3.95 24.78
CA GLY A 701 -4.32 -2.55 24.49
C GLY A 701 -4.99 -2.38 23.13
N ALA A 702 -6.08 -1.63 23.08
CA ALA A 702 -6.92 -1.50 21.89
C ALA A 702 -7.27 -0.04 21.51
N CYS A 703 -7.88 0.10 20.33
CA CYS A 703 -8.46 1.35 19.85
C CYS A 703 -9.62 1.89 20.71
N ASP A 704 -10.24 1.04 21.54
CA ASP A 704 -11.29 1.41 22.49
C ASP A 704 -10.79 2.17 23.75
N ARG A 705 -9.51 2.58 23.75
CA ARG A 705 -8.81 3.36 24.80
C ARG A 705 -8.61 2.58 26.11
N SER A 706 -8.98 1.30 26.14
CA SER A 706 -8.79 0.45 27.32
C SER A 706 -7.53 -0.41 27.21
N ILE A 707 -7.00 -0.77 28.37
CA ILE A 707 -6.10 -1.90 28.53
C ILE A 707 -6.86 -2.94 29.34
N LEU A 708 -7.13 -4.11 28.77
CA LEU A 708 -7.76 -5.21 29.51
C LEU A 708 -6.69 -6.08 30.17
N VAL A 709 -7.02 -6.55 31.37
CA VAL A 709 -6.16 -7.40 32.21
C VAL A 709 -6.80 -8.78 32.29
N TRP A 710 -6.09 -9.78 31.79
CA TRP A 710 -6.49 -11.18 31.83
C TRP A 710 -5.52 -11.92 32.72
N GLU A 711 -6.00 -12.59 33.76
CA GLU A 711 -5.17 -13.47 34.57
C GLU A 711 -5.47 -14.93 34.22
N ARG A 712 -4.43 -15.76 34.23
CA ARG A 712 -4.55 -17.20 34.05
C ARG A 712 -5.20 -17.82 35.29
N ASP A 713 -6.29 -18.53 35.09
CA ASP A 713 -6.98 -19.24 36.16
C ASP A 713 -6.28 -20.59 36.41
N GLN A 714 -5.78 -20.77 37.63
CA GLN A 714 -5.13 -22.00 38.09
C GLN A 714 -6.19 -22.88 38.76
N GLY A 715 -7.29 -23.12 38.03
CA GLY A 715 -8.55 -23.60 38.59
C GLY A 715 -8.39 -24.83 39.47
N ASN A 716 -8.85 -24.73 40.73
CA ASN A 716 -8.83 -25.80 41.74
C ASN A 716 -9.92 -26.86 41.47
N TYR A 717 -10.22 -27.12 40.20
CA TYR A 717 -11.30 -27.98 39.73
C TYR A 717 -10.72 -29.33 39.29
N ILE A 718 -11.35 -30.40 39.77
CA ILE A 718 -11.07 -31.76 39.32
C ILE A 718 -11.70 -31.92 37.93
N VAL A 719 -10.94 -31.56 36.90
CA VAL A 719 -11.19 -31.91 35.50
C VAL A 719 -10.06 -32.81 35.04
N ASP A 720 -10.34 -33.68 34.06
CA ASP A 720 -9.48 -34.81 33.71
C ASP A 720 -8.02 -34.40 33.45
N ALA A 721 -7.08 -35.25 33.89
CA ALA A 721 -5.65 -34.96 34.03
C ALA A 721 -4.87 -34.65 32.71
N ASP A 722 -5.57 -34.49 31.59
CA ASP A 722 -5.04 -34.19 30.26
C ASP A 722 -5.29 -32.71 29.83
N ASP A 723 -6.16 -31.96 30.52
CA ASP A 723 -6.48 -30.55 30.20
C ASP A 723 -5.85 -29.51 31.17
N ASP A 724 -4.52 -29.58 31.33
CA ASP A 724 -3.71 -28.49 31.92
C ASP A 724 -3.60 -27.29 30.93
N SER A 725 -4.74 -26.75 30.46
CA SER A 725 -4.76 -25.63 29.52
C SER A 725 -4.86 -24.26 30.18
N GLY A 726 -5.29 -24.19 31.44
CA GLY A 726 -5.23 -22.98 32.30
C GLY A 726 -5.71 -21.71 31.60
N HIS A 727 -7.02 -21.54 31.49
CA HIS A 727 -7.65 -20.46 30.72
C HIS A 727 -7.35 -19.05 31.22
N MET A 728 -7.37 -18.07 30.31
CA MET A 728 -7.28 -16.64 30.63
C MET A 728 -8.66 -16.08 30.97
N VAL A 729 -8.77 -15.42 32.12
CA VAL A 729 -10.00 -14.83 32.65
C VAL A 729 -9.84 -13.33 32.81
N LEU A 730 -10.79 -12.55 32.27
CA LEU A 730 -10.82 -11.10 32.40
C LEU A 730 -10.98 -10.71 33.88
N LYS A 731 -10.02 -9.97 34.44
CA LYS A 731 -10.16 -9.35 35.77
C LYS A 731 -10.70 -7.92 35.70
N GLY A 732 -10.46 -7.21 34.61
CA GLY A 732 -11.03 -5.87 34.38
C GLY A 732 -10.19 -5.00 33.43
N ALA A 733 -10.37 -3.69 33.54
CA ALA A 733 -9.74 -2.70 32.67
C ALA A 733 -8.89 -1.67 33.45
N LEU A 734 -7.72 -1.33 32.91
CA LEU A 734 -6.98 -0.12 33.28
C LEU A 734 -7.49 1.03 32.39
N ARG A 735 -7.88 2.15 33.01
CA ARG A 735 -8.47 3.32 32.34
C ARG A 735 -7.67 4.57 32.67
N GLY A 736 -7.43 5.41 31.66
CA GLY A 736 -6.77 6.70 31.84
C GLY A 736 -6.35 7.36 30.53
N HIS A 737 -5.95 6.57 29.53
CA HIS A 737 -5.67 7.07 28.19
C HIS A 737 -6.94 7.65 27.53
N THR A 738 -6.78 8.70 26.74
CA THR A 738 -7.89 9.42 26.08
C THR A 738 -8.08 8.99 24.62
N LYS A 739 -7.12 8.25 24.05
CA LYS A 739 -7.14 7.72 22.68
C LYS A 739 -6.62 6.27 22.66
N ALA A 740 -6.49 5.70 21.46
CA ALA A 740 -6.09 4.32 21.20
C ALA A 740 -4.74 3.96 21.85
N ILE A 741 -4.66 2.80 22.48
CA ILE A 741 -3.39 2.20 22.92
C ILE A 741 -2.66 1.65 21.69
N LEU A 742 -1.38 1.96 21.54
CA LEU A 742 -0.58 1.62 20.34
C LEU A 742 0.60 0.69 20.62
N CYS A 743 1.08 0.65 21.87
CA CYS A 743 2.16 -0.21 22.31
C CYS A 743 2.08 -0.45 23.83
N LEU A 744 2.55 -1.63 24.26
CA LEU A 744 2.66 -2.03 25.66
C LEU A 744 4.03 -2.67 25.89
N ALA A 745 4.63 -2.46 27.06
CA ALA A 745 5.84 -3.16 27.51
C ALA A 745 5.72 -3.48 29.01
N VAL A 746 6.28 -4.61 29.45
CA VAL A 746 6.35 -4.98 30.88
C VAL A 746 7.79 -5.20 31.30
N VAL A 747 8.15 -4.70 32.47
CA VAL A 747 9.42 -4.99 33.15
C VAL A 747 9.13 -5.17 34.63
N SER A 748 9.56 -6.30 35.21
CA SER A 748 9.24 -6.64 36.60
C SER A 748 7.72 -6.62 36.85
N ASN A 749 7.24 -5.85 37.83
CA ASN A 749 5.83 -5.63 38.17
C ASN A 749 5.21 -4.37 37.53
N LEU A 750 5.91 -3.71 36.60
CA LEU A 750 5.45 -2.48 35.94
C LEU A 750 5.02 -2.75 34.50
N LEU A 751 3.85 -2.21 34.14
CA LEU A 751 3.35 -2.11 32.78
C LEU A 751 3.50 -0.67 32.28
N PHE A 752 4.07 -0.50 31.10
CA PHE A 752 4.17 0.76 30.38
C PHE A 752 3.22 0.72 29.19
N SER A 753 2.39 1.75 29.03
CA SER A 753 1.43 1.85 27.91
C SER A 753 1.59 3.16 27.14
N GLY A 754 1.78 3.06 25.82
CA GLY A 754 1.93 4.20 24.91
C GLY A 754 0.70 4.36 24.03
N SER A 755 0.27 5.60 23.83
CA SER A 755 -1.05 5.91 23.26
C SER A 755 -0.99 6.97 22.16
N ALA A 756 -2.07 7.00 21.36
CA ALA A 756 -2.37 8.06 20.40
C ALA A 756 -2.73 9.42 21.05
N ASP A 757 -2.79 9.48 22.38
CA ASP A 757 -2.88 10.73 23.17
C ASP A 757 -1.51 11.35 23.49
N ASN A 758 -0.43 10.81 22.93
CA ASN A 758 0.96 11.26 23.08
C ASN A 758 1.56 10.98 24.48
N THR A 759 0.81 10.39 25.41
CA THR A 759 1.30 10.07 26.76
C THR A 759 1.79 8.63 26.87
N ILE A 760 2.66 8.39 27.85
CA ILE A 760 3.01 7.05 28.34
C ILE A 760 2.48 6.93 29.77
N ARG A 761 1.81 5.83 30.12
CA ARG A 761 1.35 5.58 31.49
C ARG A 761 2.08 4.41 32.11
N ILE A 762 2.37 4.53 33.40
CA ILE A 762 3.09 3.53 34.19
C ILE A 762 2.10 2.95 35.19
N TRP A 763 1.87 1.65 35.12
CA TRP A 763 0.95 0.93 35.98
C TRP A 763 1.72 -0.09 36.83
N ARG A 764 1.47 -0.09 38.14
CA ARG A 764 1.97 -1.11 39.07
C ARG A 764 0.87 -2.13 39.35
N ARG A 765 1.22 -3.42 39.26
CA ARG A 765 0.43 -4.52 39.84
C ARG A 765 0.83 -4.65 41.32
N SER A 766 -0.13 -4.52 42.24
CA SER A 766 0.10 -4.83 43.65
C SER A 766 -0.01 -6.33 43.90
N SER A 767 1.08 -6.92 44.39
CA SER A 767 1.13 -8.33 44.82
C SER A 767 1.02 -8.43 46.34
N SER A 768 -0.03 -7.85 46.94
CA SER A 768 -0.30 -8.07 48.36
C SER A 768 -0.88 -9.47 48.56
N VAL A 769 -0.30 -10.22 49.49
CA VAL A 769 -0.80 -11.55 49.89
C VAL A 769 -1.91 -11.44 50.95
N THR A 770 -2.00 -10.30 51.65
CA THR A 770 -2.85 -10.10 52.83
C THR A 770 -4.23 -9.53 52.53
N ASP A 771 -4.51 -9.13 51.29
CA ASP A 771 -5.80 -8.59 50.89
C ASP A 771 -6.29 -9.31 49.62
N HIS A 772 -7.56 -9.73 49.59
CA HIS A 772 -8.11 -10.53 48.49
C HIS A 772 -8.34 -9.71 47.20
N GLN A 773 -7.88 -8.46 47.16
CA GLN A 773 -7.87 -7.60 45.98
C GLN A 773 -6.45 -7.41 45.42
N LYS A 774 -6.14 -8.12 44.32
CA LYS A 774 -5.01 -7.75 43.44
C LYS A 774 -5.32 -6.40 42.76
N GLY A 775 -4.86 -5.31 43.36
CA GLY A 775 -5.07 -3.95 42.87
C GLY A 775 -4.10 -3.54 41.76
N TYR A 776 -4.54 -2.61 40.91
CA TYR A 776 -3.70 -1.92 39.93
C TYR A 776 -3.70 -0.41 40.20
N SER A 777 -2.54 0.24 40.10
CA SER A 777 -2.41 1.69 40.29
C SER A 777 -1.59 2.34 39.19
N CYS A 778 -2.05 3.48 38.68
CA CYS A 778 -1.26 4.34 37.80
C CYS A 778 -0.26 5.11 38.67
N LEU A 779 1.05 4.86 38.51
CA LEU A 779 2.10 5.55 39.26
C LEU A 779 2.37 6.95 38.72
N ALA A 780 2.48 7.07 37.40
CA ALA A 780 2.77 8.33 36.72
C ALA A 780 2.30 8.33 35.26
N VAL A 781 2.21 9.54 34.69
CA VAL A 781 1.91 9.82 33.29
C VAL A 781 3.09 10.61 32.75
N LEU A 782 3.82 10.06 31.78
CA LEU A 782 4.92 10.74 31.11
C LEU A 782 4.37 11.54 29.93
N GLU A 783 4.60 12.84 29.96
CA GLU A 783 4.22 13.78 28.90
C GLU A 783 5.48 14.41 28.30
N GLY A 784 5.49 14.65 26.98
CA GLY A 784 6.63 15.27 26.29
C GLY A 784 6.80 14.87 24.83
N HIS A 785 6.20 13.76 24.38
CA HIS A 785 6.02 13.51 22.95
C HIS A 785 4.94 14.43 22.37
N ARG A 786 5.15 14.90 21.13
CA ARG A 786 4.24 15.84 20.46
C ARG A 786 3.19 15.14 19.58
N ARG A 787 3.37 13.85 19.34
CA ARG A 787 2.52 13.00 18.49
C ARG A 787 2.40 11.58 19.11
N PRO A 788 1.57 10.68 18.56
CA PRO A 788 1.34 9.35 19.10
C PRO A 788 2.60 8.53 19.39
N VAL A 789 2.66 7.91 20.58
CA VAL A 789 3.74 6.99 20.98
C VAL A 789 3.47 5.64 20.32
N LYS A 790 4.31 5.25 19.36
CA LYS A 790 4.09 4.10 18.47
C LYS A 790 4.78 2.82 18.94
N CYS A 791 5.89 2.92 19.66
CA CYS A 791 6.59 1.79 20.27
C CYS A 791 7.22 2.15 21.61
N LEU A 792 7.38 1.13 22.46
CA LEU A 792 7.99 1.22 23.78
C LEU A 792 8.87 -0.02 24.01
N THR A 793 10.00 0.18 24.66
CA THR A 793 10.80 -0.89 25.27
C THR A 793 11.43 -0.37 26.56
N ALA A 794 11.63 -1.24 27.54
CA ALA A 794 12.06 -0.85 28.86
C ALA A 794 12.94 -1.93 29.50
N VAL A 795 13.78 -1.52 30.45
CA VAL A 795 14.73 -2.37 31.18
C VAL A 795 14.98 -1.83 32.59
N VAL A 796 15.42 -2.70 33.50
CA VAL A 796 15.95 -2.29 34.81
C VAL A 796 17.31 -1.61 34.60
N ASP A 797 17.54 -0.53 35.32
CA ASP A 797 18.76 0.29 35.28
C ASP A 797 19.79 -0.23 36.29
N SER A 798 20.49 -1.31 35.92
CA SER A 798 21.45 -2.02 36.77
C SER A 798 22.66 -1.18 37.17
N ASP A 799 23.06 -0.22 36.33
CA ASP A 799 24.24 0.59 36.54
C ASP A 799 23.99 1.66 37.61
N TYR A 800 22.75 2.19 37.69
CA TYR A 800 22.35 3.07 38.78
C TYR A 800 22.27 2.33 40.13
N SER A 801 21.68 1.13 40.16
CA SER A 801 21.58 0.31 41.39
C SER A 801 22.94 -0.16 41.94
N ASN A 802 24.00 -0.16 41.13
CA ASN A 802 25.37 -0.44 41.58
C ASN A 802 26.16 0.81 41.97
N ARG A 803 25.77 2.01 41.51
CA ARG A 803 26.47 3.26 41.82
C ARG A 803 25.94 3.97 43.08
N ASN A 804 24.67 3.80 43.42
CA ASN A 804 24.07 4.34 44.64
C ASN A 804 23.80 3.23 45.65
N SER A 805 24.22 3.44 46.90
CA SER A 805 23.97 2.56 48.05
C SER A 805 22.55 2.64 48.60
N ASP A 806 21.69 3.47 48.02
CA ASP A 806 20.30 3.64 48.44
C ASP A 806 19.42 2.53 47.86
N HIS A 807 19.36 1.41 48.57
CA HIS A 807 18.54 0.25 48.25
C HIS A 807 17.02 0.48 48.42
N SER A 808 16.55 1.72 48.59
CA SER A 808 15.12 2.04 48.78
C SER A 808 14.30 2.13 47.48
N SER A 809 14.93 2.12 46.29
CA SER A 809 14.21 2.20 45.01
C SER A 809 14.83 1.37 43.88
N THR A 810 13.99 0.97 42.92
CA THR A 810 14.43 0.41 41.64
C THR A 810 14.38 1.49 40.57
N SER A 811 15.47 1.65 39.80
CA SER A 811 15.52 2.52 38.62
C SER A 811 15.19 1.72 37.35
N PHE A 812 14.45 2.33 36.43
CA PHE A 812 14.08 1.78 35.13
C PHE A 812 14.42 2.78 34.02
N LEU A 813 14.93 2.28 32.90
CA LEU A 813 15.10 3.03 31.67
C LEU A 813 14.03 2.62 30.66
N VAL A 814 13.21 3.57 30.23
CA VAL A 814 12.17 3.39 29.21
C VAL A 814 12.56 4.16 27.95
N TYR A 815 12.46 3.51 26.81
CA TYR A 815 12.74 4.08 25.49
C TYR A 815 11.43 4.11 24.70
N SER A 816 11.02 5.29 24.25
CA SER A 816 9.76 5.50 23.53
C SER A 816 9.99 6.10 22.15
N GLY A 817 9.45 5.46 21.12
CA GLY A 817 9.45 5.96 19.74
C GLY A 817 8.07 6.49 19.37
N SER A 818 8.04 7.66 18.72
CA SER A 818 6.81 8.41 18.42
C SER A 818 6.74 8.86 16.97
N LEU A 819 5.53 9.23 16.53
CA LEU A 819 5.27 9.86 15.23
C LEU A 819 5.83 11.30 15.12
N ASP A 820 6.43 11.85 16.18
CA ASP A 820 7.22 13.10 16.15
C ASP A 820 8.68 12.88 15.70
N CYS A 821 9.04 11.64 15.36
CA CYS A 821 10.35 11.22 14.85
C CYS A 821 11.50 11.37 15.88
N GLU A 822 11.15 11.37 17.17
CA GLU A 822 12.09 11.34 18.29
C GLU A 822 12.04 10.00 19.03
N ILE A 823 13.18 9.52 19.54
CA ILE A 823 13.20 8.57 20.66
C ILE A 823 13.39 9.38 21.94
N LYS A 824 12.58 9.14 22.98
CA LYS A 824 12.84 9.68 24.32
C LYS A 824 13.31 8.58 25.26
N ILE A 825 14.31 8.92 26.07
CA ILE A 825 14.84 8.07 27.14
C ILE A 825 14.33 8.63 28.46
N TRP A 826 13.54 7.85 29.18
CA TRP A 826 12.99 8.20 30.48
C TRP A 826 13.69 7.38 31.55
N GLN A 827 14.23 8.04 32.57
CA GLN A 827 14.66 7.40 33.80
C GLN A 827 13.51 7.50 34.81
N ILE A 828 13.15 6.39 35.43
CA ILE A 828 12.00 6.28 36.34
C ILE A 828 12.47 5.58 37.60
N ARG A 829 12.42 6.27 38.74
CA ARG A 829 12.68 5.70 40.05
C ARG A 829 11.37 5.31 40.71
N VAL A 830 11.32 4.07 41.17
CA VAL A 830 10.13 3.47 41.76
C VAL A 830 10.53 2.92 43.13
N PRO A 831 10.08 3.52 44.24
CA PRO A 831 10.44 3.05 45.57
C PRO A 831 9.90 1.64 45.81
N PHE A 832 10.66 0.83 46.54
CA PHE A 832 10.12 -0.39 47.15
C PHE A 832 9.03 0.04 48.15
N LEU A 833 7.86 -0.59 48.06
CA LEU A 833 6.76 -0.44 49.01
C LEU A 833 6.71 -1.68 49.91
#